data_AF-N8VN29-F1
#
_entry.id   AF-N8VN29-F1
#
_cell.length_a   1.000
_cell.length_b   1.000
_cell.length_c   1.000
_cell.angle_alpha   90.00
_cell.angle_beta   90.00
_cell.angle_gamma   90.00
#
_symmetry.space_group_name_H-M   'P 1'
#
loop_
_entity.id
_entity.type
_entity.pdbx_description
1 polymer ?
#
loop_
_entity_poly.entity_id
_entity_poly.type
_entity_poly.pdbx_seq_one_letter_code
_entity_poly.pdbx_strand_id
1 'polypeptide(L)'
;MANLVNTLLKNRKLQSVITKAKTTNAAIPKVEDPTLQTWIKAIDSNLKEAAKKAVTKGDLINLGLAGVKNGNLEGLIPKPEQVDLTVPAAVANLQANGAYSTVTLDWETPPNANFGYNAVYRSEINDFGAAIQIGSTLGDVYTDYIGNAAKVYYWVRTISKYDVEGDLAPSVYAETSINIPYLIEQLTGKINSNQFTQSLKTEIERIDANAKAIVQEAKDRANALLEERVKYAASLLEERELWQAGLAQEALNRVQAVSDAISSLMLKISAERVDWMAAVLKEAQDRAQSINEVVNDYVERFSQERVDWQNAIADEAAATKNRIDQTVTDFSDRLSTEVTARQDQIQAEAEARQEAITQEASNRADAIAAETTTRQQEITAEALARAEGDKAVDSRVDNLVSAFDDNDREIRGLIIDEAETRANETGVISTKLDGVFAQVNPTMAGGSEPAGSDTQLAGVWTETSARIEGDLVLSERIDVVQSVIQTNDKTVKALITQEQQTRATTDAAMASQMDIMSASIKTNDTEVKALITAEQTTRANADGALSQRIDTIQAKTDQNIAAITAEQTARAAADQAMAGQINTLTAQTEDVLGLITTEQEVRSSQVEALSRELTFISAGVGEQFDTKVISFFDEGDEGWTCETGQPIVENGYIRAADSATPNYLISPANGEIINGSAYPHLRARIRKVGTPSWTGQILYGENFSQSFELVEPTWDIGDFGILSSDIGWQGQIGQVKVKFSDSQDPDNYFFADWIAIGRPSPSASYSALSEEQQARAEADRANADSIRALTATVKDNDISYKALIAEEERVRVEQDLAQAERTELLEATIEDQAALIASEQTARIEANEVLAGQIDSIRAENKNNLALIQEEQTARVDGDSANATAILQLSAEFEEKDAETRSLITQEQETRADALEAMASDLQQLSADFENKDTEIRSLITQEQEARADENEAITTQINQLSAEFGDEQTAVRALISEEAEARADENGALSTKIDGVFAQVNPVMAGDESGLAGNEGHN
;
A
#
# COMPACT_ATOMS: atom_id res chain seq x y z
N MET A 1 57.97 -47.59 24.22
CA MET A 1 58.93 -48.63 23.78
C MET A 1 58.59 -50.04 24.31
N ALA A 2 58.27 -50.24 25.60
CA ALA A 2 58.10 -51.59 26.19
C ALA A 2 57.03 -52.51 25.55
N ASN A 3 55.77 -52.07 25.37
CA ASN A 3 54.70 -52.96 24.88
C ASN A 3 54.65 -53.14 23.35
N LEU A 4 55.44 -52.39 22.58
CA LEU A 4 55.64 -52.69 21.16
C LEU A 4 56.51 -53.95 20.99
N VAL A 5 57.51 -54.13 21.86
CA VAL A 5 58.47 -55.25 21.83
C VAL A 5 57.81 -56.57 22.25
N ASN A 6 57.00 -56.59 23.31
CA ASN A 6 56.35 -57.83 23.78
C ASN A 6 55.24 -58.34 22.84
N THR A 7 54.59 -57.46 22.07
CA THR A 7 53.54 -57.87 21.13
C THR A 7 54.12 -58.54 19.88
N LEU A 8 55.33 -58.14 19.47
CA LEU A 8 56.09 -58.79 18.38
C LEU A 8 56.56 -60.21 18.73
N LEU A 9 56.59 -60.59 20.01
CA LEU A 9 57.13 -61.88 20.48
C LEU A 9 56.08 -62.99 20.70
N LYS A 10 54.77 -62.72 20.54
CA LYS A 10 53.70 -63.71 20.80
C LYS A 10 52.81 -64.03 19.60
N ASN A 11 53.33 -64.93 18.77
CA ASN A 11 52.65 -65.87 17.85
C ASN A 11 52.45 -65.53 16.35
N ARG A 12 53.29 -66.23 15.56
CA ARG A 12 52.90 -67.17 14.49
C ARG A 12 52.27 -66.69 13.16
N LYS A 13 52.06 -65.39 12.88
CA LYS A 13 51.62 -64.99 11.51
C LYS A 13 52.69 -65.09 10.41
N LEU A 14 54.01 -65.06 10.70
CA LEU A 14 55.04 -65.22 9.65
C LEU A 14 54.98 -66.60 8.94
N GLN A 15 54.59 -67.67 9.64
CA GLN A 15 54.38 -68.99 9.03
C GLN A 15 53.16 -69.03 8.09
N SER A 16 52.17 -68.15 8.30
CA SER A 16 50.99 -68.06 7.42
C SER A 16 51.28 -67.35 6.09
N VAL A 17 52.20 -66.37 6.09
CA VAL A 17 52.59 -65.61 4.89
C VAL A 17 53.36 -66.50 3.91
N ILE A 18 54.34 -67.27 4.40
CA ILE A 18 55.15 -68.18 3.57
C ILE A 18 54.28 -69.29 2.94
N THR A 19 53.23 -69.74 3.64
CA THR A 19 52.33 -70.79 3.15
C THR A 19 51.39 -70.28 2.05
N LYS A 20 50.97 -69.00 2.09
CA LYS A 20 50.03 -68.45 1.09
C LYS A 20 50.68 -68.09 -0.25
N ALA A 21 52.01 -67.97 -0.30
CA ALA A 21 52.77 -67.60 -1.50
C ALA A 21 52.81 -68.68 -2.62
N LYS A 22 52.20 -69.85 -2.42
CA LYS A 22 52.09 -70.90 -3.46
C LYS A 22 50.72 -71.03 -4.13
N THR A 23 49.66 -70.41 -3.59
CA THR A 23 48.30 -70.53 -4.14
C THR A 23 47.42 -69.32 -3.83
N THR A 24 47.35 -68.34 -4.74
CA THR A 24 46.10 -67.65 -5.16
C THR A 24 46.38 -66.58 -6.22
N ASN A 25 45.60 -66.56 -7.30
CA ASN A 25 45.48 -65.38 -8.16
C ASN A 25 44.64 -64.33 -7.42
N ALA A 26 45.28 -63.33 -6.79
CA ALA A 26 44.59 -62.18 -6.23
C ALA A 26 44.47 -61.07 -7.29
N ALA A 27 43.28 -60.48 -7.42
CA ALA A 27 43.05 -59.37 -8.34
C ALA A 27 43.78 -58.09 -7.88
N ILE A 28 44.15 -57.24 -8.83
CA ILE A 28 44.78 -55.94 -8.57
C ILE A 28 43.77 -55.03 -7.84
N PRO A 29 44.14 -54.38 -6.71
CA PRO A 29 43.26 -53.44 -6.03
C PRO A 29 42.81 -52.29 -6.94
N LYS A 30 41.51 -51.98 -6.91
CA LYS A 30 40.93 -50.84 -7.63
C LYS A 30 41.10 -49.58 -6.79
N VAL A 31 41.57 -48.49 -7.40
CA VAL A 31 41.81 -47.18 -6.75
C VAL A 31 41.33 -46.09 -7.70
N GLU A 32 40.69 -45.05 -7.19
CA GLU A 32 40.01 -44.04 -8.02
C GLU A 32 40.95 -43.09 -8.75
N ASP A 33 42.19 -42.90 -8.26
CA ASP A 33 43.24 -42.16 -8.96
C ASP A 33 43.81 -42.98 -10.14
N PRO A 34 43.65 -42.51 -11.41
CA PRO A 34 44.13 -43.23 -12.59
C PRO A 34 45.66 -43.38 -12.65
N THR A 35 46.39 -42.45 -12.05
CA THR A 35 47.86 -42.42 -11.99
C THR A 35 48.37 -43.53 -11.08
N LEU A 36 47.80 -43.62 -9.86
CA LEU A 36 48.07 -44.72 -8.94
C LEU A 36 47.64 -46.06 -9.52
N GLN A 37 46.47 -46.14 -10.15
CA GLN A 37 45.98 -47.36 -10.77
C GLN A 37 46.92 -47.84 -11.91
N THR A 38 47.57 -46.92 -12.63
CA THR A 38 48.56 -47.21 -13.67
C THR A 38 49.91 -47.62 -13.09
N TRP A 39 50.38 -46.94 -12.04
CA TRP A 39 51.62 -47.28 -11.32
C TRP A 39 51.56 -48.68 -10.69
N ILE A 40 50.43 -49.06 -10.09
CA ILE A 40 50.20 -50.40 -9.53
C ILE A 40 50.28 -51.48 -10.63
N LYS A 41 49.69 -51.24 -11.81
CA LYS A 41 49.79 -52.17 -12.96
C LYS A 41 51.23 -52.30 -13.47
N ALA A 42 52.00 -51.21 -13.52
CA ALA A 42 53.39 -51.23 -13.93
C ALA A 42 54.26 -52.08 -12.98
N ILE A 43 54.02 -52.03 -11.67
CA ILE A 43 54.76 -52.84 -10.68
C ILE A 43 54.46 -54.34 -10.82
N ASP A 44 53.18 -54.72 -10.98
CA ASP A 44 52.79 -56.13 -11.20
C ASP A 44 53.42 -56.73 -12.47
N SER A 45 53.51 -55.94 -13.55
CA SER A 45 54.18 -56.35 -14.79
C SER A 45 55.69 -56.59 -14.58
N ASN A 46 56.39 -55.63 -13.94
CA ASN A 46 57.83 -55.76 -13.67
C ASN A 46 58.16 -56.94 -12.73
N LEU A 47 57.31 -57.23 -11.73
CA LEU A 47 57.50 -58.39 -10.84
C LEU A 47 57.42 -59.73 -11.59
N LYS A 48 56.52 -59.83 -12.58
CA LYS A 48 56.32 -61.05 -13.38
C LYS A 48 57.45 -61.30 -14.37
N GLU A 49 58.11 -60.26 -14.86
CA GLU A 49 59.23 -60.38 -15.79
C GLU A 49 60.55 -60.76 -15.10
N ALA A 50 60.79 -60.25 -13.88
CA ALA A 50 61.96 -60.60 -13.07
C ALA A 50 62.09 -62.11 -12.77
N ALA A 51 60.97 -62.84 -12.71
CA ALA A 51 60.92 -64.26 -12.37
C ALA A 51 61.45 -65.21 -13.46
N LYS A 52 61.77 -64.72 -14.67
CA LYS A 52 62.14 -65.57 -15.83
C LYS A 52 63.64 -65.66 -16.16
N LYS A 53 64.54 -65.11 -15.34
CA LYS A 53 65.99 -65.02 -15.65
C LYS A 53 66.88 -65.84 -14.70
N ALA A 54 66.73 -67.16 -14.70
CA ALA A 54 67.63 -68.08 -14.01
C ALA A 54 67.84 -69.40 -14.79
N VAL A 55 69.09 -69.85 -14.92
CA VAL A 55 69.46 -71.14 -15.54
C VAL A 55 69.25 -72.27 -14.53
N THR A 56 68.69 -73.40 -14.97
CA THR A 56 68.37 -74.54 -14.10
C THR A 56 69.38 -75.68 -14.21
N LYS A 57 69.32 -76.61 -13.25
CA LYS A 57 70.15 -77.83 -13.26
C LYS A 57 69.84 -78.77 -14.45
N GLY A 58 68.68 -78.63 -15.10
CA GLY A 58 68.34 -79.40 -16.30
C GLY A 58 69.05 -78.89 -17.56
N ASP A 59 69.26 -77.58 -17.66
CA ASP A 59 69.81 -76.95 -18.86
C ASP A 59 71.29 -77.34 -19.09
N LEU A 60 72.05 -77.49 -18.00
CA LEU A 60 73.45 -77.98 -18.05
C LEU A 60 73.56 -79.45 -18.49
N ILE A 61 72.51 -80.25 -18.29
CA ILE A 61 72.47 -81.67 -18.68
C ILE A 61 72.10 -81.78 -20.17
N ASN A 62 71.09 -81.02 -20.60
CA ASN A 62 70.64 -80.99 -22.00
C ASN A 62 71.70 -80.43 -22.97
N LEU A 63 72.64 -79.61 -22.47
CA LEU A 63 73.79 -79.10 -23.24
C LEU A 63 74.97 -80.08 -23.32
N GLY A 64 74.90 -81.26 -22.68
CA GLY A 64 75.93 -82.30 -22.76
C GLY A 64 77.27 -81.98 -22.07
N LEU A 65 77.38 -80.82 -21.40
CA LEU A 65 78.61 -80.36 -20.75
C LEU A 65 78.86 -80.97 -19.36
N ALA A 66 77.89 -81.70 -18.81
CA ALA A 66 78.06 -82.48 -17.57
C ALA A 66 77.08 -83.66 -17.49
N GLY A 67 77.56 -84.85 -17.13
CA GLY A 67 76.73 -86.03 -16.87
C GLY A 67 76.34 -86.17 -15.40
N VAL A 68 75.11 -86.60 -15.09
CA VAL A 68 74.66 -86.82 -13.70
C VAL A 68 74.93 -88.24 -13.21
N LYS A 69 75.48 -88.37 -12.00
CA LYS A 69 75.58 -89.63 -11.26
C LYS A 69 75.25 -89.40 -9.78
N ASN A 70 74.35 -90.22 -9.22
CA ASN A 70 73.84 -90.11 -7.83
C ASN A 70 73.45 -88.67 -7.40
N GLY A 71 72.97 -87.85 -8.34
CA GLY A 71 72.52 -86.47 -8.10
C GLY A 71 73.54 -85.35 -8.36
N ASN A 72 74.82 -85.64 -8.61
CA ASN A 72 75.90 -84.65 -8.88
C ASN A 72 76.57 -84.89 -10.27
N LEU A 73 77.60 -84.11 -10.68
CA LEU A 73 78.02 -83.88 -12.09
C LEU A 73 79.53 -84.16 -12.43
N GLU A 74 79.89 -84.90 -13.52
CA GLU A 74 81.31 -85.29 -13.95
C GLU A 74 81.54 -85.60 -15.50
N GLY A 75 82.78 -85.98 -16.00
CA GLY A 75 83.18 -86.35 -17.44
C GLY A 75 84.61 -87.02 -17.74
N LEU A 76 84.92 -87.67 -18.93
CA LEU A 76 86.02 -88.73 -19.18
C LEU A 76 86.61 -89.05 -20.66
N ILE A 77 87.70 -89.93 -20.87
CA ILE A 77 88.39 -90.41 -22.19
C ILE A 77 89.27 -91.79 -22.17
N PRO A 78 89.55 -92.61 -23.28
CA PRO A 78 90.37 -93.92 -23.37
C PRO A 78 91.37 -94.25 -24.59
N LYS A 79 92.09 -95.45 -24.72
CA LYS A 79 93.04 -95.95 -25.85
C LYS A 79 93.43 -97.53 -25.99
N PRO A 80 94.19 -98.07 -27.05
CA PRO A 80 94.45 -99.54 -27.44
C PRO A 80 95.92 -100.11 -27.81
N GLU A 81 96.15 -101.40 -28.27
CA GLU A 81 97.49 -102.14 -28.50
C GLU A 81 97.68 -103.26 -29.67
N GLN A 82 98.56 -104.33 -29.61
CA GLN A 82 99.21 -105.12 -30.79
C GLN A 82 99.29 -106.74 -30.89
N VAL A 83 100.38 -107.45 -31.39
CA VAL A 83 100.42 -108.80 -32.16
C VAL A 83 101.68 -109.78 -32.00
N ASP A 84 101.66 -111.13 -32.36
CA ASP A 84 102.76 -112.21 -32.29
C ASP A 84 102.77 -113.42 -33.37
N LEU A 85 103.41 -114.66 -33.20
CA LEU A 85 103.73 -115.75 -34.25
C LEU A 85 103.90 -117.31 -33.82
N THR A 86 103.56 -118.39 -34.61
CA THR A 86 103.87 -119.91 -34.42
C THR A 86 103.48 -120.98 -35.56
N VAL A 87 103.79 -122.33 -35.45
CA VAL A 87 103.28 -123.54 -36.26
C VAL A 87 101.86 -123.99 -35.80
N PRO A 88 100.93 -124.50 -36.66
CA PRO A 88 99.55 -124.81 -36.24
C PRO A 88 99.35 -126.15 -35.51
N ALA A 89 98.51 -126.14 -34.48
CA ALA A 89 97.95 -127.35 -33.85
C ALA A 89 96.67 -127.82 -34.57
N ALA A 90 96.23 -129.05 -34.29
CA ALA A 90 94.91 -129.56 -34.69
C ALA A 90 93.76 -128.69 -34.15
N VAL A 91 92.62 -128.69 -34.85
CA VAL A 91 91.43 -127.97 -34.37
C VAL A 91 90.84 -128.63 -33.12
N ALA A 92 90.43 -127.81 -32.16
CA ALA A 92 89.75 -128.23 -30.94
C ALA A 92 88.23 -128.30 -31.16
N ASN A 93 87.53 -128.98 -30.25
CA ASN A 93 86.06 -128.92 -30.09
C ASN A 93 85.21 -129.16 -31.35
N LEU A 94 85.76 -129.88 -32.34
CA LEU A 94 85.05 -130.32 -33.54
C LEU A 94 83.77 -131.07 -33.15
N GLN A 95 82.67 -130.65 -33.75
CA GLN A 95 81.30 -131.13 -33.56
C GLN A 95 80.58 -131.18 -34.91
N ALA A 96 79.48 -131.94 -34.98
CA ALA A 96 78.70 -132.11 -36.20
C ALA A 96 77.20 -132.07 -35.89
N ASN A 97 76.56 -130.97 -36.27
CA ASN A 97 75.18 -130.63 -35.97
C ASN A 97 74.28 -130.90 -37.18
N GLY A 98 73.52 -131.99 -37.13
CA GLY A 98 72.58 -132.38 -38.18
C GLY A 98 71.25 -131.61 -38.11
N ALA A 99 70.85 -131.02 -39.24
CA ALA A 99 69.58 -130.31 -39.42
C ALA A 99 68.58 -131.17 -40.24
N TYR A 100 67.71 -130.54 -41.03
CA TYR A 100 66.74 -131.26 -41.86
C TYR A 100 67.37 -131.92 -43.11
N SER A 101 68.32 -131.24 -43.76
CA SER A 101 68.97 -131.68 -45.01
C SER A 101 70.48 -131.40 -45.09
N THR A 102 71.04 -130.79 -44.04
CA THR A 102 72.45 -130.39 -43.92
C THR A 102 73.06 -130.90 -42.63
N VAL A 103 74.38 -131.01 -42.60
CA VAL A 103 75.17 -131.07 -41.36
C VAL A 103 76.06 -129.84 -41.32
N THR A 104 75.98 -129.05 -40.27
CA THR A 104 76.98 -128.02 -39.98
C THR A 104 78.03 -128.60 -39.06
N LEU A 105 79.29 -128.52 -39.48
CA LEU A 105 80.45 -128.77 -38.65
C LEU A 105 80.86 -127.46 -38.00
N ASP A 106 81.07 -127.50 -36.69
CA ASP A 106 81.59 -126.38 -35.89
C ASP A 106 82.83 -126.88 -35.15
N TRP A 107 83.88 -126.08 -35.05
CA TRP A 107 85.09 -126.38 -34.28
C TRP A 107 85.68 -125.10 -33.68
N GLU A 108 86.88 -125.17 -33.12
CA GLU A 108 87.67 -124.02 -32.69
C GLU A 108 89.12 -124.19 -33.16
N THR A 109 89.63 -123.31 -34.01
CA THR A 109 91.04 -123.37 -34.44
C THR A 109 91.91 -122.67 -33.41
N PRO A 110 92.92 -123.34 -32.81
CA PRO A 110 93.79 -122.71 -31.82
C PRO A 110 94.43 -121.43 -32.36
N PRO A 111 94.33 -120.28 -31.65
CA PRO A 111 94.80 -118.99 -32.14
C PRO A 111 96.28 -118.99 -32.53
N ASN A 112 96.52 -119.05 -33.84
CA ASN A 112 97.83 -118.86 -34.44
C ASN A 112 97.77 -117.61 -35.32
N ALA A 113 98.66 -116.64 -35.08
CA ALA A 113 98.76 -115.43 -35.91
C ALA A 113 99.03 -115.72 -37.40
N ASN A 114 99.49 -116.94 -37.68
CA ASN A 114 99.85 -117.52 -38.97
C ASN A 114 98.85 -118.60 -39.39
N PHE A 115 97.63 -118.60 -38.86
CA PHE A 115 96.55 -119.45 -39.36
C PHE A 115 96.25 -119.15 -40.84
N GLY A 116 96.38 -120.15 -41.70
CA GLY A 116 96.08 -120.06 -43.12
C GLY A 116 94.62 -120.43 -43.38
N TYR A 117 94.31 -121.73 -43.34
CA TYR A 117 92.97 -122.27 -43.55
C TYR A 117 92.81 -123.65 -42.90
N ASN A 118 91.57 -124.09 -42.72
CA ASN A 118 91.20 -125.43 -42.28
C ASN A 118 90.79 -126.31 -43.48
N ALA A 119 91.17 -127.58 -43.48
CA ALA A 119 90.81 -128.58 -44.48
C ALA A 119 89.82 -129.61 -43.90
N VAL A 120 88.71 -129.87 -44.60
CA VAL A 120 87.55 -130.65 -44.10
C VAL A 120 87.37 -131.93 -44.92
N TYR A 121 87.20 -133.07 -44.24
CA TYR A 121 87.13 -134.41 -44.82
C TYR A 121 85.88 -135.16 -44.34
N ARG A 122 85.34 -136.06 -45.18
CA ARG A 122 84.12 -136.85 -44.91
C ARG A 122 84.24 -138.30 -45.36
N SER A 123 83.60 -139.21 -44.62
CA SER A 123 83.29 -140.58 -45.06
C SER A 123 81.94 -141.05 -44.48
N GLU A 124 81.34 -142.09 -45.05
CA GLU A 124 80.15 -142.76 -44.49
C GLU A 124 80.51 -143.76 -43.36
N ILE A 125 81.79 -144.15 -43.28
CA ILE A 125 82.35 -145.04 -42.26
C ILE A 125 83.44 -144.33 -41.46
N ASN A 126 83.67 -144.74 -40.20
CA ASN A 126 84.64 -144.07 -39.35
C ASN A 126 86.10 -144.53 -39.60
N ASP A 127 86.62 -144.25 -40.80
CA ASP A 127 88.01 -144.44 -41.20
C ASP A 127 88.48 -143.28 -42.08
N PHE A 128 89.52 -142.56 -41.65
CA PHE A 128 90.11 -141.46 -42.42
C PHE A 128 90.81 -141.94 -43.70
N GLY A 129 91.28 -143.20 -43.75
CA GLY A 129 91.79 -143.82 -44.98
C GLY A 129 90.73 -143.97 -46.08
N ALA A 130 89.45 -143.89 -45.73
CA ALA A 130 88.30 -143.86 -46.63
C ALA A 130 87.63 -142.47 -46.69
N ALA A 131 88.26 -141.42 -46.15
CA ALA A 131 87.72 -140.07 -46.16
C ALA A 131 88.23 -139.25 -47.34
N ILE A 132 87.30 -138.57 -48.03
CA ILE A 132 87.63 -137.61 -49.09
C ILE A 132 87.65 -136.20 -48.52
N GLN A 133 88.55 -135.34 -48.98
CA GLN A 133 88.46 -133.91 -48.67
C GLN A 133 87.25 -133.32 -49.40
N ILE A 134 86.30 -132.76 -48.65
CA ILE A 134 85.08 -132.15 -49.21
C ILE A 134 85.20 -130.63 -49.34
N GLY A 135 86.15 -130.00 -48.65
CA GLY A 135 86.38 -128.56 -48.78
C GLY A 135 87.54 -128.02 -47.92
N SER A 136 87.63 -126.70 -47.88
CA SER A 136 88.47 -125.94 -46.96
C SER A 136 87.81 -124.59 -46.63
N THR A 137 88.19 -123.97 -45.52
CA THR A 137 87.59 -122.72 -45.02
C THR A 137 88.58 -121.90 -44.20
N LEU A 138 88.42 -120.56 -44.22
CA LEU A 138 89.16 -119.63 -43.36
C LEU A 138 88.52 -119.45 -41.98
N GLY A 139 87.38 -120.10 -41.73
CA GLY A 139 86.66 -120.03 -40.47
C GLY A 139 86.62 -121.37 -39.74
N ASP A 140 85.93 -121.36 -38.61
CA ASP A 140 85.78 -122.49 -37.69
C ASP A 140 84.44 -123.23 -37.85
N VAL A 141 83.85 -123.11 -39.05
CA VAL A 141 82.54 -123.69 -39.41
C VAL A 141 82.52 -124.10 -40.88
N TYR A 142 81.85 -125.22 -41.18
CA TYR A 142 81.61 -125.71 -42.54
C TYR A 142 80.29 -126.48 -42.64
N THR A 143 79.38 -126.08 -43.53
CA THR A 143 78.11 -126.79 -43.75
C THR A 143 78.16 -127.67 -45.00
N ASP A 144 77.81 -128.94 -44.84
CA ASP A 144 77.67 -129.92 -45.91
C ASP A 144 76.18 -130.25 -46.17
N TYR A 145 75.82 -130.48 -47.43
CA TYR A 145 74.44 -130.71 -47.87
C TYR A 145 74.27 -132.17 -48.33
N ILE A 146 73.86 -133.02 -47.38
CA ILE A 146 73.82 -134.48 -47.54
C ILE A 146 72.41 -135.06 -47.66
N GLY A 147 71.37 -134.23 -47.53
CA GLY A 147 69.96 -134.66 -47.57
C GLY A 147 69.43 -135.17 -46.22
N ASN A 148 68.20 -135.69 -46.25
CA ASN A 148 67.45 -136.12 -45.06
C ASN A 148 67.76 -137.60 -44.72
N ALA A 149 67.81 -137.95 -43.43
CA ALA A 149 68.11 -139.28 -42.90
C ALA A 149 69.48 -139.88 -43.32
N ALA A 150 70.45 -139.04 -43.69
CA ALA A 150 71.83 -139.45 -43.97
C ALA A 150 72.63 -139.66 -42.66
N LYS A 151 73.70 -140.47 -42.69
CA LYS A 151 74.56 -140.81 -41.54
C LYS A 151 76.03 -140.80 -41.97
N VAL A 152 76.87 -139.96 -41.36
CA VAL A 152 78.23 -139.67 -41.88
C VAL A 152 79.22 -139.29 -40.77
N TYR A 153 80.51 -139.46 -41.07
CA TYR A 153 81.67 -139.09 -40.24
C TYR A 153 82.55 -138.02 -40.90
N TYR A 154 83.13 -137.12 -40.10
CA TYR A 154 83.98 -136.02 -40.56
C TYR A 154 85.25 -135.82 -39.73
N TRP A 155 86.27 -135.20 -40.35
CA TRP A 155 87.55 -134.80 -39.75
C TRP A 155 88.00 -133.43 -40.27
N VAL A 156 88.80 -132.71 -39.49
CA VAL A 156 89.35 -131.39 -39.86
C VAL A 156 90.82 -131.26 -39.42
N ARG A 157 91.64 -130.52 -40.20
CA ARG A 157 93.01 -130.12 -39.81
C ARG A 157 93.35 -128.70 -40.26
N THR A 158 94.26 -128.06 -39.54
CA THR A 158 94.73 -126.68 -39.77
C THR A 158 95.90 -126.64 -40.76
N ILE A 159 96.02 -125.59 -41.57
CA ILE A 159 97.18 -125.28 -42.43
C ILE A 159 97.56 -123.79 -42.24
N SER A 160 98.84 -123.44 -42.25
CA SER A 160 99.33 -122.08 -41.94
C SER A 160 99.34 -121.12 -43.16
N LYS A 161 99.50 -119.80 -42.94
CA LYS A 161 99.74 -118.76 -43.97
C LYS A 161 101.06 -118.93 -44.72
N TYR A 162 101.85 -119.92 -44.31
CA TYR A 162 103.14 -120.30 -44.87
C TYR A 162 103.15 -121.82 -45.17
N ASP A 163 101.96 -122.37 -45.48
CA ASP A 163 101.66 -123.74 -45.92
C ASP A 163 102.24 -124.87 -45.05
N VAL A 164 102.30 -124.65 -43.73
CA VAL A 164 102.60 -125.71 -42.76
C VAL A 164 101.31 -126.42 -42.36
N GLU A 165 101.18 -127.69 -42.73
CA GLU A 165 100.07 -128.55 -42.31
C GLU A 165 100.21 -128.95 -40.83
N GLY A 166 99.11 -128.88 -40.08
CA GLY A 166 98.98 -129.34 -38.70
C GLY A 166 98.26 -130.69 -38.58
N ASP A 167 98.22 -131.21 -37.35
CA ASP A 167 97.63 -132.50 -37.02
C ASP A 167 96.10 -132.57 -37.26
N LEU A 168 95.58 -133.79 -37.42
CA LEU A 168 94.16 -134.09 -37.60
C LEU A 168 93.41 -134.16 -36.27
N ALA A 169 92.24 -133.52 -36.23
CA ALA A 169 91.29 -133.69 -35.13
C ALA A 169 90.58 -135.06 -35.18
N PRO A 170 90.08 -135.58 -34.03
CA PRO A 170 89.29 -136.82 -33.99
C PRO A 170 88.01 -136.76 -34.82
N SER A 171 87.52 -137.94 -35.22
CA SER A 171 86.29 -138.11 -36.01
C SER A 171 85.03 -137.64 -35.25
N VAL A 172 84.10 -136.98 -35.96
CA VAL A 172 82.75 -136.67 -35.46
C VAL A 172 81.66 -137.28 -36.34
N TYR A 173 80.48 -137.59 -35.77
CA TYR A 173 79.33 -138.21 -36.44
C TYR A 173 78.11 -137.27 -36.47
N ALA A 174 77.30 -137.31 -37.54
CA ALA A 174 76.02 -136.60 -37.60
C ALA A 174 74.93 -137.33 -38.42
N GLU A 175 73.67 -136.93 -38.19
CA GLU A 175 72.46 -137.50 -38.78
C GLU A 175 71.31 -136.45 -38.91
N THR A 176 70.47 -136.56 -39.95
CA THR A 176 69.46 -135.51 -40.32
C THR A 176 67.99 -135.94 -40.17
N SER A 177 67.07 -134.96 -40.00
CA SER A 177 65.74 -135.13 -39.35
C SER A 177 64.47 -135.23 -40.25
N ILE A 178 63.32 -135.47 -39.59
CA ILE A 178 61.98 -135.92 -40.07
C ILE A 178 60.90 -135.34 -39.11
N ASN A 179 59.62 -135.03 -39.43
CA ASN A 179 58.83 -134.77 -40.65
C ASN A 179 57.52 -133.99 -40.24
N ILE A 180 56.72 -133.47 -41.19
CA ILE A 180 55.76 -132.35 -41.00
C ILE A 180 54.36 -132.64 -40.42
N PRO A 181 53.59 -133.68 -40.82
CA PRO A 181 52.12 -133.73 -40.59
C PRO A 181 51.63 -133.60 -39.14
N TYR A 182 52.45 -133.99 -38.16
CA TYR A 182 52.17 -133.91 -36.72
C TYR A 182 51.87 -132.49 -36.21
N LEU A 183 52.36 -131.45 -36.90
CA LEU A 183 52.20 -130.06 -36.46
C LEU A 183 50.80 -129.47 -36.66
N ILE A 184 49.97 -130.05 -37.54
CA ILE A 184 48.65 -129.50 -37.91
C ILE A 184 47.57 -129.84 -36.85
N GLU A 185 47.68 -130.99 -36.20
CA GLU A 185 46.70 -131.45 -35.20
C GLU A 185 46.68 -130.54 -33.96
N GLN A 186 47.86 -130.05 -33.52
CA GLN A 186 48.01 -129.19 -32.34
C GLN A 186 47.35 -127.80 -32.45
N LEU A 187 47.13 -127.29 -33.67
CA LEU A 187 46.58 -125.94 -33.89
C LEU A 187 45.04 -125.91 -33.94
N THR A 188 44.41 -127.04 -34.28
CA THR A 188 42.97 -127.10 -34.64
C THR A 188 42.03 -126.94 -33.42
N GLY A 189 42.55 -126.97 -32.18
CA GLY A 189 41.76 -126.89 -30.95
C GLY A 189 41.72 -125.53 -30.22
N LYS A 190 42.42 -124.49 -30.69
CA LYS A 190 42.69 -123.27 -29.88
C LYS A 190 42.03 -121.96 -30.35
N ILE A 191 41.28 -121.95 -31.44
CA ILE A 191 40.55 -120.76 -31.92
C ILE A 191 39.10 -121.17 -32.23
N ASN A 192 38.12 -120.52 -31.61
CA ASN A 192 36.69 -120.76 -31.90
C ASN A 192 35.87 -119.46 -31.89
N SER A 193 34.72 -119.49 -32.58
CA SER A 193 33.89 -118.30 -32.86
C SER A 193 33.34 -117.58 -31.62
N ASN A 194 33.25 -118.28 -30.48
CA ASN A 194 32.61 -117.75 -29.28
C ASN A 194 33.46 -116.66 -28.60
N GLN A 195 34.80 -116.78 -28.59
CA GLN A 195 35.69 -115.77 -28.01
C GLN A 195 35.69 -114.46 -28.81
N PHE A 196 35.66 -114.54 -30.15
CA PHE A 196 35.55 -113.36 -31.01
C PHE A 196 34.22 -112.61 -30.77
N THR A 197 33.13 -113.37 -30.66
CA THR A 197 31.78 -112.82 -30.39
C THR A 197 31.69 -112.15 -29.01
N GLN A 198 32.28 -112.72 -27.96
CA GLN A 198 32.30 -112.10 -26.63
C GLN A 198 33.11 -110.80 -26.61
N SER A 199 34.32 -110.79 -27.18
CA SER A 199 35.17 -109.59 -27.16
C SER A 199 34.53 -108.42 -27.92
N LEU A 200 33.85 -108.69 -29.03
CA LEU A 200 33.11 -107.67 -29.78
C LEU A 200 31.90 -107.15 -28.98
N LYS A 201 31.17 -108.05 -28.31
CA LYS A 201 30.03 -107.68 -27.47
C LYS A 201 30.43 -106.76 -26.31
N THR A 202 31.52 -107.09 -25.59
CA THR A 202 31.99 -106.28 -24.46
C THR A 202 32.35 -104.85 -24.89
N GLU A 203 32.95 -104.67 -26.08
CA GLU A 203 33.28 -103.32 -26.56
C GLU A 203 32.04 -102.54 -27.00
N ILE A 204 31.02 -103.20 -27.57
CA ILE A 204 29.72 -102.58 -27.86
C ILE A 204 29.00 -102.15 -26.57
N GLU A 205 29.02 -102.96 -25.52
CA GLU A 205 28.46 -102.61 -24.21
C GLU A 205 29.22 -101.44 -23.56
N ARG A 206 30.55 -101.33 -23.78
CA ARG A 206 31.35 -100.16 -23.36
C ARG A 206 31.00 -98.88 -24.16
N ILE A 207 30.66 -98.99 -25.45
CA ILE A 207 30.22 -97.84 -26.26
C ILE A 207 28.90 -97.27 -25.74
N ASP A 208 27.91 -98.12 -25.43
CA ASP A 208 26.64 -97.68 -24.83
C ASP A 208 26.82 -97.09 -23.41
N ALA A 209 27.68 -97.70 -22.58
CA ALA A 209 28.03 -97.14 -21.28
C ALA A 209 28.71 -95.76 -21.38
N ASN A 210 29.66 -95.60 -22.32
CA ASN A 210 30.32 -94.32 -22.59
C ASN A 210 29.33 -93.26 -23.11
N ALA A 211 28.42 -93.63 -24.02
CA ALA A 211 27.39 -92.72 -24.52
C ALA A 211 26.48 -92.21 -23.39
N LYS A 212 26.06 -93.10 -22.48
CA LYS A 212 25.28 -92.75 -21.29
C LYS A 212 26.06 -91.84 -20.33
N ALA A 213 27.34 -92.11 -20.11
CA ALA A 213 28.22 -91.26 -19.29
C ALA A 213 28.40 -89.86 -19.90
N ILE A 214 28.61 -89.75 -21.22
CA ILE A 214 28.72 -88.46 -21.93
C ILE A 214 27.40 -87.67 -21.85
N VAL A 215 26.25 -88.32 -22.01
CA VAL A 215 24.94 -87.67 -21.85
C VAL A 215 24.69 -87.21 -20.42
N GLN A 216 25.19 -87.94 -19.42
CA GLN A 216 25.07 -87.53 -18.01
C GLN A 216 26.00 -86.34 -17.69
N GLU A 217 27.28 -86.41 -18.07
CA GLU A 217 28.23 -85.29 -17.96
C GLU A 217 27.72 -84.02 -18.66
N ALA A 218 27.07 -84.16 -19.83
CA ALA A 218 26.46 -83.03 -20.53
C ALA A 218 25.28 -82.40 -19.75
N LYS A 219 24.46 -83.22 -19.07
CA LYS A 219 23.39 -82.71 -18.17
C LYS A 219 23.97 -82.05 -16.93
N ASP A 220 24.99 -82.65 -16.32
CA ASP A 220 25.58 -82.13 -15.07
C ASP A 220 26.32 -80.81 -15.32
N ARG A 221 26.99 -80.66 -16.49
CA ARG A 221 27.50 -79.35 -16.95
C ARG A 221 26.39 -78.34 -17.24
N ALA A 222 25.29 -78.75 -17.88
CA ALA A 222 24.15 -77.86 -18.13
C ALA A 222 23.49 -77.39 -16.82
N ASN A 223 23.36 -78.28 -15.82
CA ASN A 223 22.85 -77.95 -14.50
C ASN A 223 23.80 -77.01 -13.73
N ALA A 224 25.11 -77.28 -13.73
CA ALA A 224 26.10 -76.41 -13.09
C ALA A 224 26.12 -75.00 -13.70
N LEU A 225 26.02 -74.89 -15.03
CA LEU A 225 25.99 -73.62 -15.75
C LEU A 225 24.64 -72.90 -15.60
N LEU A 226 23.54 -73.64 -15.36
CA LEU A 226 22.24 -73.08 -14.96
C LEU A 226 22.29 -72.54 -13.52
N GLU A 227 22.87 -73.29 -12.57
CA GLU A 227 23.09 -72.82 -11.20
C GLU A 227 23.97 -71.56 -11.14
N GLU A 228 25.04 -71.51 -11.93
CA GLU A 228 25.91 -70.33 -12.04
C GLU A 228 25.12 -69.12 -12.58
N ARG A 229 24.32 -69.31 -13.63
CA ARG A 229 23.44 -68.27 -14.18
C ARG A 229 22.38 -67.80 -13.17
N VAL A 230 21.80 -68.70 -12.38
CA VAL A 230 20.83 -68.35 -11.33
C VAL A 230 21.51 -67.56 -10.20
N LYS A 231 22.73 -67.95 -9.77
CA LYS A 231 23.51 -67.21 -8.78
C LYS A 231 23.88 -65.81 -9.29
N TYR A 232 24.29 -65.69 -10.55
CA TYR A 232 24.60 -64.41 -11.17
C TYR A 232 23.36 -63.51 -11.32
N ALA A 233 22.23 -64.07 -11.76
CA ALA A 233 20.95 -63.36 -11.84
C ALA A 233 20.46 -62.89 -10.47
N ALA A 234 20.65 -63.69 -9.41
CA ALA A 234 20.35 -63.29 -8.04
C ALA A 234 21.23 -62.13 -7.56
N SER A 235 22.55 -62.16 -7.81
CA SER A 235 23.43 -61.03 -7.46
C SER A 235 23.10 -59.74 -8.22
N LEU A 236 22.69 -59.84 -9.49
CA LEU A 236 22.21 -58.68 -10.26
C LEU A 236 20.86 -58.15 -9.75
N LEU A 237 20.01 -59.02 -9.19
CA LEU A 237 18.75 -58.61 -8.57
C LEU A 237 19.01 -57.87 -7.25
N GLU A 238 19.90 -58.41 -6.40
CA GLU A 238 20.32 -57.80 -5.13
C GLU A 238 21.00 -56.44 -5.36
N GLU A 239 21.92 -56.35 -6.33
CA GLU A 239 22.54 -55.07 -6.73
C GLU A 239 21.49 -54.07 -7.24
N ARG A 240 20.52 -54.52 -8.04
CA ARG A 240 19.41 -53.68 -8.53
C ARG A 240 18.49 -53.21 -7.42
N GLU A 241 18.17 -54.05 -6.44
CA GLU A 241 17.35 -53.69 -5.28
C GLU A 241 18.06 -52.67 -4.39
N LEU A 242 19.37 -52.84 -4.17
CA LEU A 242 20.20 -51.84 -3.47
C LEU A 242 20.27 -50.50 -4.22
N TRP A 243 20.44 -50.52 -5.55
CA TRP A 243 20.38 -49.30 -6.37
C TRP A 243 19.00 -48.62 -6.31
N GLN A 244 17.90 -49.39 -6.35
CA GLN A 244 16.54 -48.84 -6.26
C GLN A 244 16.25 -48.27 -4.87
N ALA A 245 16.70 -48.92 -3.79
CA ALA A 245 16.60 -48.41 -2.43
C ALA A 245 17.42 -47.11 -2.25
N GLY A 246 18.65 -47.06 -2.79
CA GLY A 246 19.49 -45.87 -2.77
C GLY A 246 18.85 -44.70 -3.55
N LEU A 247 18.30 -44.96 -4.74
CA LEU A 247 17.61 -43.95 -5.54
C LEU A 247 16.34 -43.42 -4.85
N ALA A 248 15.58 -44.31 -4.20
CA ALA A 248 14.39 -43.95 -3.43
C ALA A 248 14.72 -43.12 -2.18
N GLN A 249 15.80 -43.48 -1.47
CA GLN A 249 16.28 -42.69 -0.32
C GLN A 249 16.80 -41.32 -0.77
N GLU A 250 17.51 -41.23 -1.89
CA GLU A 250 17.97 -39.94 -2.42
C GLU A 250 16.81 -39.06 -2.93
N ALA A 251 15.78 -39.66 -3.53
CA ALA A 251 14.54 -38.94 -3.83
C ALA A 251 13.88 -38.39 -2.56
N LEU A 252 13.83 -39.17 -1.47
CA LEU A 252 13.32 -38.72 -0.17
C LEU A 252 14.17 -37.58 0.42
N ASN A 253 15.50 -37.71 0.38
CA ASN A 253 16.45 -36.67 0.84
C ASN A 253 16.20 -35.35 0.11
N ARG A 254 16.05 -35.39 -1.23
CA ARG A 254 15.82 -34.21 -2.06
C ARG A 254 14.45 -33.59 -1.84
N VAL A 255 13.40 -34.39 -1.63
CA VAL A 255 12.07 -33.90 -1.24
C VAL A 255 12.13 -33.20 0.13
N GLN A 256 12.83 -33.77 1.11
CA GLN A 256 13.00 -33.14 2.42
C GLN A 256 13.78 -31.81 2.30
N ALA A 257 14.90 -31.79 1.58
CA ALA A 257 15.69 -30.57 1.38
C ALA A 257 14.89 -29.45 0.69
N VAL A 258 14.00 -29.79 -0.26
CA VAL A 258 13.06 -28.83 -0.87
C VAL A 258 12.00 -28.37 0.14
N SER A 259 11.44 -29.27 0.96
CA SER A 259 10.50 -28.93 2.04
C SER A 259 11.10 -27.98 3.07
N ASP A 260 12.35 -28.22 3.47
CA ASP A 260 13.09 -27.38 4.43
C ASP A 260 13.42 -26.00 3.83
N ALA A 261 13.79 -25.96 2.56
CA ALA A 261 14.03 -24.71 1.83
C ALA A 261 12.74 -23.87 1.66
N ILE A 262 11.62 -24.51 1.31
CA ILE A 262 10.29 -23.88 1.25
C ILE A 262 9.88 -23.35 2.62
N SER A 263 10.11 -24.13 3.68
CA SER A 263 9.82 -23.71 5.07
C SER A 263 10.66 -22.50 5.48
N SER A 264 11.95 -22.47 5.14
CA SER A 264 12.82 -21.32 5.39
C SER A 264 12.41 -20.07 4.61
N LEU A 265 11.99 -20.24 3.35
CA LEU A 265 11.44 -19.14 2.52
C LEU A 265 10.15 -18.58 3.10
N MET A 266 9.18 -19.43 3.47
CA MET A 266 7.96 -18.97 4.14
C MET A 266 8.26 -18.20 5.44
N LEU A 267 9.24 -18.65 6.22
CA LEU A 267 9.61 -18.01 7.48
C LEU A 267 10.23 -16.61 7.23
N LYS A 268 11.10 -16.47 6.21
CA LYS A 268 11.62 -15.16 5.77
C LYS A 268 10.52 -14.23 5.28
N ILE A 269 9.65 -14.69 4.38
CA ILE A 269 8.52 -13.92 3.86
C ILE A 269 7.58 -13.48 4.99
N SER A 270 7.39 -14.33 6.01
CA SER A 270 6.59 -13.97 7.19
C SER A 270 7.24 -12.87 8.05
N ALA A 271 8.57 -12.88 8.20
CA ALA A 271 9.32 -11.86 8.92
C ALA A 271 9.34 -10.53 8.15
N GLU A 272 9.70 -10.57 6.86
CA GLU A 272 9.68 -9.40 5.95
C GLU A 272 8.29 -8.74 5.91
N ARG A 273 7.21 -9.53 5.93
CA ARG A 273 5.84 -9.02 6.03
C ARG A 273 5.53 -8.38 7.38
N VAL A 274 6.04 -8.90 8.50
CA VAL A 274 5.90 -8.29 9.83
C VAL A 274 6.67 -6.97 9.90
N ASP A 275 7.90 -6.92 9.41
CA ASP A 275 8.72 -5.71 9.36
C ASP A 275 8.09 -4.64 8.46
N TRP A 276 7.55 -5.02 7.30
CA TRP A 276 6.79 -4.12 6.42
C TRP A 276 5.51 -3.60 7.08
N MET A 277 4.74 -4.47 7.76
CA MET A 277 3.56 -4.05 8.52
C MET A 277 3.91 -3.09 9.66
N ALA A 278 5.04 -3.31 10.34
CA ALA A 278 5.54 -2.41 11.38
C ALA A 278 6.00 -1.05 10.80
N ALA A 279 6.65 -1.05 9.63
CA ALA A 279 7.04 0.18 8.93
C ALA A 279 5.82 0.99 8.47
N VAL A 280 4.81 0.35 7.88
CA VAL A 280 3.55 1.00 7.46
C VAL A 280 2.76 1.51 8.66
N LEU A 281 2.70 0.76 9.76
CA LEU A 281 2.07 1.23 11.00
C LEU A 281 2.79 2.46 11.57
N LYS A 282 4.13 2.45 11.56
CA LYS A 282 4.91 3.61 12.00
C LYS A 282 4.70 4.81 11.09
N GLU A 283 4.73 4.64 9.76
CA GLU A 283 4.48 5.76 8.85
C GLU A 283 3.07 6.34 9.04
N ALA A 284 2.07 5.49 9.33
CA ALA A 284 0.73 5.95 9.68
C ALA A 284 0.69 6.74 11.01
N GLN A 285 1.50 6.36 12.01
CA GLN A 285 1.67 7.10 13.27
C GLN A 285 2.39 8.43 13.06
N ASP A 286 3.51 8.44 12.33
CA ASP A 286 4.29 9.63 12.02
C ASP A 286 3.45 10.64 11.19
N ARG A 287 2.66 10.16 10.22
CA ARG A 287 1.67 10.97 9.48
C ARG A 287 0.56 11.51 10.37
N ALA A 288 0.01 10.70 11.28
CA ALA A 288 -1.02 11.15 12.21
C ALA A 288 -0.50 12.22 13.20
N GLN A 289 0.74 12.09 13.67
CA GLN A 289 1.39 13.13 14.48
C GLN A 289 1.57 14.43 13.67
N SER A 290 2.09 14.34 12.43
CA SER A 290 2.27 15.52 11.57
C SER A 290 0.95 16.24 11.26
N ILE A 291 -0.15 15.51 11.04
CA ILE A 291 -1.49 16.09 10.90
C ILE A 291 -1.89 16.82 12.19
N ASN A 292 -1.66 16.22 13.36
CA ASN A 292 -2.00 16.81 14.65
C ASN A 292 -1.17 18.07 14.96
N GLU A 293 0.12 18.09 14.57
CA GLU A 293 0.99 19.27 14.66
C GLU A 293 0.49 20.41 13.75
N VAL A 294 0.08 20.12 12.51
CA VAL A 294 -0.52 21.11 11.61
C VAL A 294 -1.86 21.62 12.14
N VAL A 295 -2.72 20.75 12.69
CA VAL A 295 -3.99 21.16 13.31
C VAL A 295 -3.75 22.08 14.51
N ASN A 296 -2.74 21.80 15.34
CA ASN A 296 -2.38 22.67 16.46
C ASN A 296 -1.86 24.04 15.99
N ASP A 297 -0.99 24.08 14.98
CA ASP A 297 -0.50 25.34 14.36
C ASP A 297 -1.67 26.18 13.80
N TYR A 298 -2.66 25.56 13.15
CA TYR A 298 -3.88 26.26 12.71
C TYR A 298 -4.74 26.76 13.89
N VAL A 299 -4.89 25.97 14.96
CA VAL A 299 -5.66 26.36 16.15
C VAL A 299 -4.97 27.49 16.93
N GLU A 300 -3.64 27.47 17.05
CA GLU A 300 -2.86 28.54 17.66
C GLU A 300 -2.94 29.83 16.84
N ARG A 301 -2.76 29.76 15.51
CA ARG A 301 -2.91 30.93 14.63
C ARG A 301 -4.32 31.52 14.69
N PHE A 302 -5.37 30.70 14.58
CA PHE A 302 -6.75 31.20 14.68
C PHE A 302 -7.07 31.78 16.07
N SER A 303 -6.42 31.27 17.12
CA SER A 303 -6.52 31.85 18.46
C SER A 303 -5.79 33.19 18.57
N GLN A 304 -4.59 33.31 17.98
CA GLN A 304 -3.83 34.56 17.93
C GLN A 304 -4.53 35.62 17.07
N GLU A 305 -5.00 35.28 15.87
CA GLU A 305 -5.80 36.17 15.02
C GLU A 305 -7.02 36.71 15.78
N ARG A 306 -7.73 35.86 16.54
CA ARG A 306 -8.85 36.31 17.38
C ARG A 306 -8.43 37.27 18.50
N VAL A 307 -7.25 37.10 19.09
CA VAL A 307 -6.69 38.06 20.06
C VAL A 307 -6.30 39.37 19.37
N ASP A 308 -5.69 39.31 18.19
CA ASP A 308 -5.29 40.50 17.42
C ASP A 308 -6.52 41.31 16.95
N TRP A 309 -7.58 40.63 16.50
CA TRP A 309 -8.89 41.25 16.22
C TRP A 309 -9.52 41.88 17.48
N GLN A 310 -9.45 41.22 18.64
CA GLN A 310 -9.95 41.78 19.90
C GLN A 310 -9.16 43.02 20.33
N ASN A 311 -7.84 43.02 20.17
CA ASN A 311 -6.97 44.17 20.45
C ASN A 311 -7.29 45.34 19.49
N ALA A 312 -7.39 45.08 18.19
CA ALA A 312 -7.73 46.11 17.20
C ALA A 312 -9.12 46.75 17.45
N ILE A 313 -10.11 45.97 17.89
CA ILE A 313 -11.42 46.48 18.30
C ILE A 313 -11.31 47.34 19.58
N ALA A 314 -10.48 46.93 20.54
CA ALA A 314 -10.25 47.72 21.77
C ALA A 314 -9.53 49.05 21.48
N ASP A 315 -8.53 49.04 20.59
CA ASP A 315 -7.78 50.22 20.17
C ASP A 315 -8.67 51.22 19.40
N GLU A 316 -9.48 50.76 18.44
CA GLU A 316 -10.42 51.66 17.72
C GLU A 316 -11.55 52.14 18.65
N ALA A 317 -11.99 51.34 19.62
CA ALA A 317 -12.93 51.80 20.65
C ALA A 317 -12.31 52.89 21.54
N ALA A 318 -11.03 52.76 21.91
CA ALA A 318 -10.30 53.79 22.66
C ALA A 318 -10.07 55.06 21.81
N ALA A 319 -9.69 54.91 20.54
CA ALA A 319 -9.54 56.02 19.59
C ALA A 319 -10.87 56.76 19.35
N THR A 320 -11.96 56.02 19.17
CA THR A 320 -13.32 56.56 19.06
C THR A 320 -13.75 57.25 20.35
N LYS A 321 -13.46 56.70 21.54
CA LYS A 321 -13.72 57.37 22.82
C LYS A 321 -12.96 58.70 22.90
N ASN A 322 -11.67 58.72 22.61
CA ASN A 322 -10.85 59.93 22.63
C ASN A 322 -11.37 61.00 21.65
N ARG A 323 -11.86 60.59 20.47
CA ARG A 323 -12.52 61.49 19.50
C ARG A 323 -13.84 62.07 20.03
N ILE A 324 -14.63 61.27 20.74
CA ILE A 324 -15.87 61.72 21.40
C ILE A 324 -15.54 62.69 22.55
N ASP A 325 -14.60 62.33 23.43
CA ASP A 325 -14.15 63.17 24.55
C ASP A 325 -13.64 64.54 24.05
N GLN A 326 -12.83 64.55 22.98
CA GLN A 326 -12.38 65.79 22.35
C GLN A 326 -13.55 66.59 21.76
N THR A 327 -14.49 65.95 21.06
CA THR A 327 -15.67 66.62 20.50
C THR A 327 -16.56 67.24 21.58
N VAL A 328 -16.69 66.57 22.74
CA VAL A 328 -17.42 67.08 23.91
C VAL A 328 -16.66 68.26 24.54
N THR A 329 -15.33 68.20 24.60
CA THR A 329 -14.48 69.31 25.09
C THR A 329 -14.60 70.52 24.17
N ASP A 330 -14.40 70.35 22.86
CA ASP A 330 -14.55 71.40 21.84
C ASP A 330 -15.94 72.05 21.88
N PHE A 331 -17.00 71.26 22.12
CA PHE A 331 -18.35 71.78 22.27
C PHE A 331 -18.54 72.54 23.59
N SER A 332 -17.99 72.04 24.70
CA SER A 332 -18.00 72.70 26.00
C SER A 332 -17.27 74.04 25.98
N ASP A 333 -16.10 74.11 25.33
CA ASP A 333 -15.30 75.33 25.21
C ASP A 333 -15.99 76.36 24.31
N ARG A 334 -16.60 75.91 23.20
CA ARG A 334 -17.43 76.77 22.33
C ARG A 334 -18.67 77.29 23.06
N LEU A 335 -19.37 76.45 23.83
CA LEU A 335 -20.52 76.86 24.63
C LEU A 335 -20.11 77.85 25.73
N SER A 336 -18.99 77.62 26.40
CA SER A 336 -18.44 78.52 27.40
C SER A 336 -18.07 79.88 26.80
N THR A 337 -17.45 79.88 25.61
CA THR A 337 -17.11 81.10 24.86
C THR A 337 -18.38 81.89 24.46
N GLU A 338 -19.40 81.22 23.96
CA GLU A 338 -20.71 81.81 23.61
C GLU A 338 -21.44 82.36 24.84
N VAL A 339 -21.36 81.67 25.99
CA VAL A 339 -21.93 82.14 27.26
C VAL A 339 -21.23 83.40 27.74
N THR A 340 -19.90 83.44 27.75
CA THR A 340 -19.13 84.65 28.09
C THR A 340 -19.46 85.80 27.14
N ALA A 341 -19.46 85.57 25.82
CA ALA A 341 -19.79 86.60 24.84
C ALA A 341 -21.22 87.16 25.01
N ARG A 342 -22.18 86.34 25.43
CA ARG A 342 -23.54 86.80 25.78
C ARG A 342 -23.59 87.55 27.11
N GLN A 343 -22.81 87.14 28.11
CA GLN A 343 -22.68 87.87 29.37
C GLN A 343 -22.08 89.27 29.13
N ASP A 344 -21.03 89.37 28.32
CA ASP A 344 -20.41 90.63 27.92
C ASP A 344 -21.40 91.54 27.14
N GLN A 345 -22.19 90.97 26.21
CA GLN A 345 -23.23 91.71 25.50
C GLN A 345 -24.34 92.22 26.43
N ILE A 346 -24.82 91.39 27.36
CA ILE A 346 -25.84 91.79 28.34
C ILE A 346 -25.30 92.87 29.29
N GLN A 347 -24.04 92.76 29.71
CA GLN A 347 -23.38 93.77 30.55
C GLN A 347 -23.23 95.10 29.80
N ALA A 348 -22.74 95.07 28.56
CA ALA A 348 -22.60 96.28 27.73
C ALA A 348 -23.96 96.93 27.42
N GLU A 349 -25.02 96.15 27.21
CA GLU A 349 -26.38 96.70 27.04
C GLU A 349 -26.92 97.29 28.36
N ALA A 350 -26.66 96.66 29.50
CA ALA A 350 -27.04 97.18 30.81
C ALA A 350 -26.31 98.50 31.13
N GLU A 351 -25.02 98.59 30.83
CA GLU A 351 -24.22 99.82 30.96
C GLU A 351 -24.73 100.93 30.04
N ALA A 352 -24.95 100.64 28.74
CA ALA A 352 -25.50 101.62 27.80
C ALA A 352 -26.93 102.09 28.18
N ARG A 353 -27.77 101.19 28.70
CA ARG A 353 -29.09 101.55 29.24
C ARG A 353 -28.96 102.43 30.48
N GLN A 354 -28.03 102.14 31.40
CA GLN A 354 -27.78 102.95 32.59
C GLN A 354 -27.22 104.34 32.23
N GLU A 355 -26.31 104.43 31.26
CA GLU A 355 -25.81 105.71 30.74
C GLU A 355 -26.95 106.54 30.11
N ALA A 356 -27.77 105.93 29.26
CA ALA A 356 -28.94 106.60 28.66
C ALA A 356 -29.96 107.09 29.70
N ILE A 357 -30.25 106.30 30.74
CA ILE A 357 -31.11 106.70 31.87
C ILE A 357 -30.48 107.87 32.65
N THR A 358 -29.16 107.85 32.86
CA THR A 358 -28.43 108.90 33.57
C THR A 358 -28.41 110.21 32.77
N GLN A 359 -28.21 110.14 31.45
CA GLN A 359 -28.27 111.30 30.57
C GLN A 359 -29.69 111.87 30.48
N GLU A 360 -30.73 111.04 30.39
CA GLU A 360 -32.12 111.50 30.41
C GLU A 360 -32.50 112.13 31.77
N ALA A 361 -31.97 111.61 32.88
CA ALA A 361 -32.12 112.24 34.19
C ALA A 361 -31.44 113.61 34.26
N SER A 362 -30.23 113.77 33.67
CA SER A 362 -29.58 115.08 33.54
C SER A 362 -30.40 116.03 32.68
N ASN A 363 -30.78 115.61 31.46
CA ASN A 363 -31.59 116.41 30.52
C ASN A 363 -32.87 116.94 31.20
N ARG A 364 -33.53 116.11 32.02
CA ARG A 364 -34.72 116.51 32.80
C ARG A 364 -34.37 117.47 33.94
N ALA A 365 -33.27 117.25 34.66
CA ALA A 365 -32.82 118.18 35.71
C ALA A 365 -32.48 119.56 35.12
N ASP A 366 -31.78 119.60 33.99
CA ASP A 366 -31.43 120.82 33.25
C ASP A 366 -32.68 121.54 32.73
N ALA A 367 -33.65 120.81 32.17
CA ALA A 367 -34.93 121.36 31.74
C ALA A 367 -35.77 121.91 32.92
N ILE A 368 -35.79 121.21 34.06
CA ILE A 368 -36.45 121.68 35.29
C ILE A 368 -35.74 122.92 35.84
N ALA A 369 -34.42 123.01 35.78
CA ALA A 369 -33.66 124.19 36.19
C ALA A 369 -33.93 125.40 35.28
N ALA A 370 -34.03 125.18 33.97
CA ALA A 370 -34.41 126.22 32.99
C ALA A 370 -35.85 126.72 33.19
N GLU A 371 -36.81 125.81 33.39
CA GLU A 371 -38.20 126.12 33.72
C GLU A 371 -38.31 126.88 35.05
N THR A 372 -37.59 126.43 36.09
CA THR A 372 -37.53 127.11 37.40
C THR A 372 -36.97 128.52 37.29
N THR A 373 -35.91 128.69 36.48
CA THR A 373 -35.32 130.01 36.21
C THR A 373 -36.29 130.92 35.45
N THR A 374 -37.02 130.38 34.48
CA THR A 374 -38.04 131.10 33.70
C THR A 374 -39.17 131.56 34.59
N ARG A 375 -39.76 130.66 35.39
CA ARG A 375 -40.81 131.01 36.38
C ARG A 375 -40.32 132.01 37.43
N GLN A 376 -39.06 131.93 37.86
CA GLN A 376 -38.50 132.91 38.79
C GLN A 376 -38.37 134.30 38.13
N GLN A 377 -38.05 134.38 36.83
CA GLN A 377 -38.09 135.63 36.08
C GLN A 377 -39.53 136.16 35.92
N GLU A 378 -40.50 135.30 35.58
CA GLU A 378 -41.92 135.67 35.49
C GLU A 378 -42.47 136.18 36.83
N ILE A 379 -42.21 135.49 37.94
CA ILE A 379 -42.60 135.91 39.30
C ILE A 379 -41.96 137.25 39.65
N THR A 380 -40.71 137.48 39.24
CA THR A 380 -40.02 138.77 39.49
C THR A 380 -40.61 139.89 38.62
N ALA A 381 -40.98 139.59 37.38
CA ALA A 381 -41.64 140.54 36.48
C ALA A 381 -43.06 140.90 36.96
N GLU A 382 -43.84 139.92 37.43
CA GLU A 382 -45.15 140.12 38.07
C GLU A 382 -45.02 140.93 39.37
N ALA A 383 -44.00 140.66 40.20
CA ALA A 383 -43.74 141.44 41.41
C ALA A 383 -43.38 142.91 41.09
N LEU A 384 -42.59 143.15 40.03
CA LEU A 384 -42.29 144.49 39.53
C LEU A 384 -43.53 145.18 38.94
N ALA A 385 -44.35 144.45 38.16
CA ALA A 385 -45.59 144.96 37.59
C ALA A 385 -46.62 145.33 38.67
N ARG A 386 -46.70 144.54 39.75
CA ARG A 386 -47.48 144.88 40.94
C ARG A 386 -46.93 146.10 41.65
N ALA A 387 -45.63 146.17 41.91
CA ALA A 387 -45.02 147.35 42.55
C ALA A 387 -45.20 148.64 41.73
N GLU A 388 -45.23 148.57 40.39
CA GLU A 388 -45.56 149.72 39.54
C GLU A 388 -47.06 150.02 39.52
N GLY A 389 -47.90 148.99 39.55
CA GLY A 389 -49.35 149.11 39.76
C GLY A 389 -49.70 149.76 41.10
N ASP A 390 -48.99 149.40 42.17
CA ASP A 390 -49.11 149.97 43.51
C ASP A 390 -48.70 151.44 43.49
N LYS A 391 -47.57 151.82 42.86
CA LYS A 391 -47.22 153.25 42.63
C LYS A 391 -48.27 154.00 41.81
N ALA A 392 -48.89 153.35 40.83
CA ALA A 392 -49.95 153.95 40.02
C ALA A 392 -51.26 154.09 40.81
N VAL A 393 -51.52 153.21 41.79
CA VAL A 393 -52.58 153.35 42.78
C VAL A 393 -52.24 154.47 43.76
N ASP A 394 -51.03 154.52 44.31
CA ASP A 394 -50.53 155.59 45.20
C ASP A 394 -50.66 156.96 44.52
N SER A 395 -50.19 157.08 43.27
CA SER A 395 -50.34 158.29 42.45
C SER A 395 -51.81 158.65 42.22
N ARG A 396 -52.71 157.66 42.07
CA ARG A 396 -54.16 157.91 41.97
C ARG A 396 -54.77 158.28 43.32
N VAL A 397 -54.24 157.77 44.44
CA VAL A 397 -54.63 158.14 45.80
C VAL A 397 -54.19 159.58 46.08
N ASP A 398 -52.96 159.97 45.79
CA ASP A 398 -52.48 161.37 45.93
C ASP A 398 -53.31 162.35 45.09
N ASN A 399 -53.66 161.99 43.85
CA ASN A 399 -54.56 162.79 43.02
C ASN A 399 -56.00 162.84 43.59
N LEU A 400 -56.51 161.72 44.11
CA LEU A 400 -57.83 161.68 44.76
C LEU A 400 -57.85 162.41 46.11
N VAL A 401 -56.76 162.41 46.87
CA VAL A 401 -56.58 163.16 48.13
C VAL A 401 -56.47 164.64 47.83
N SER A 402 -55.72 165.04 46.81
CA SER A 402 -55.66 166.44 46.36
C SER A 402 -57.04 166.94 45.91
N ALA A 403 -57.76 166.14 45.10
CA ALA A 403 -59.12 166.43 44.70
C ALA A 403 -60.12 166.36 45.88
N PHE A 404 -59.86 165.53 46.90
CA PHE A 404 -60.67 165.47 48.12
C PHE A 404 -60.42 166.68 49.02
N ASP A 405 -59.19 167.16 49.17
CA ASP A 405 -58.86 168.35 49.97
C ASP A 405 -59.38 169.65 49.32
N ASP A 406 -59.39 169.71 47.99
CA ASP A 406 -60.03 170.81 47.26
C ASP A 406 -61.57 170.70 47.34
N ASN A 407 -62.15 169.49 47.16
CA ASN A 407 -63.57 169.26 47.38
C ASN A 407 -63.98 169.50 48.84
N ASP A 408 -63.17 169.18 49.85
CA ASP A 408 -63.45 169.41 51.27
C ASP A 408 -63.37 170.91 51.59
N ARG A 409 -62.52 171.66 50.90
CA ARG A 409 -62.48 173.13 50.99
C ARG A 409 -63.74 173.77 50.38
N GLU A 410 -64.26 173.23 49.27
CA GLU A 410 -65.53 173.64 48.66
C GLU A 410 -66.75 173.20 49.49
N ILE A 411 -66.78 171.93 49.91
CA ILE A 411 -67.84 171.31 50.71
C ILE A 411 -67.90 171.92 52.11
N ARG A 412 -66.79 172.37 52.73
CA ARG A 412 -66.87 173.16 53.97
C ARG A 412 -67.52 174.54 53.77
N GLY A 413 -67.43 175.12 52.57
CA GLY A 413 -68.27 176.25 52.18
C GLY A 413 -69.74 175.83 52.10
N LEU A 414 -70.05 174.84 51.25
CA LEU A 414 -71.42 174.37 51.01
C LEU A 414 -72.11 173.77 52.24
N ILE A 415 -71.38 173.23 53.23
CA ILE A 415 -71.94 172.71 54.49
C ILE A 415 -72.22 173.83 55.49
N ILE A 416 -71.53 174.98 55.41
CA ILE A 416 -71.94 176.17 56.17
C ILE A 416 -73.31 176.64 55.66
N ASP A 417 -73.55 176.59 54.33
CA ASP A 417 -74.85 176.92 53.73
C ASP A 417 -75.92 175.83 53.98
N GLU A 418 -75.58 174.54 53.84
CA GLU A 418 -76.52 173.41 53.93
C GLU A 418 -76.89 173.03 55.38
N ALA A 419 -76.05 173.38 56.37
CA ALA A 419 -76.37 173.18 57.79
C ALA A 419 -77.54 174.06 58.26
N GLU A 420 -77.82 175.19 57.60
CA GLU A 420 -79.04 175.97 57.83
C GLU A 420 -80.31 175.26 57.27
N THR A 421 -80.15 174.29 56.37
CA THR A 421 -81.24 173.71 55.57
C THR A 421 -81.72 172.33 56.06
N ARG A 422 -80.81 171.38 56.33
CA ARG A 422 -81.18 169.94 56.46
C ARG A 422 -81.75 169.51 57.83
N ALA A 423 -82.23 170.43 58.65
CA ALA A 423 -82.82 170.11 59.97
C ALA A 423 -84.22 169.46 59.92
N ASN A 424 -84.79 169.21 58.74
CA ASN A 424 -86.25 169.13 58.54
C ASN A 424 -86.89 167.75 58.23
N GLU A 425 -86.16 166.69 57.84
CA GLU A 425 -86.79 165.56 57.08
C GLU A 425 -86.57 164.10 57.54
N THR A 426 -85.81 163.80 58.60
CA THR A 426 -85.31 162.43 58.90
C THR A 426 -86.36 161.44 59.49
N GLY A 427 -87.34 160.99 58.69
CA GLY A 427 -88.58 160.35 59.19
C GLY A 427 -88.69 158.82 59.33
N VAL A 428 -88.79 158.06 58.21
CA VAL A 428 -89.91 157.08 58.11
C VAL A 428 -89.62 155.55 58.07
N ILE A 429 -88.60 155.04 57.36
CA ILE A 429 -88.71 153.69 56.72
C ILE A 429 -87.93 152.55 57.42
N SER A 430 -88.62 151.53 57.93
CA SER A 430 -88.04 150.24 58.39
C SER A 430 -89.07 149.07 58.43
N THR A 431 -88.58 147.83 58.58
CA THR A 431 -89.26 146.50 58.76
C THR A 431 -89.77 145.73 57.52
N LYS A 432 -89.23 144.50 57.29
CA LYS A 432 -89.91 143.32 56.67
C LYS A 432 -89.07 142.01 56.57
N LEU A 433 -89.69 140.90 57.01
CA LEU A 433 -89.61 139.49 56.54
C LEU A 433 -88.47 138.50 56.95
N ASP A 434 -88.88 137.25 57.26
CA ASP A 434 -88.14 136.01 57.60
C ASP A 434 -88.84 134.75 57.00
N GLY A 435 -88.18 133.56 56.92
CA GLY A 435 -88.86 132.24 57.12
C GLY A 435 -88.57 130.95 56.28
N VAL A 436 -88.71 129.78 56.95
CA VAL A 436 -89.23 128.41 56.52
C VAL A 436 -88.26 127.23 56.11
N PHE A 437 -88.59 125.98 56.53
CA PHE A 437 -87.87 124.66 56.40
C PHE A 437 -88.77 123.41 56.78
N ALA A 438 -88.65 122.14 56.27
CA ALA A 438 -89.39 120.89 56.74
C ALA A 438 -88.98 119.47 56.14
N GLN A 439 -89.48 118.31 56.67
CA GLN A 439 -89.09 116.86 56.43
C GLN A 439 -90.18 115.77 56.86
N VAL A 440 -90.16 114.47 56.45
CA VAL A 440 -91.08 113.35 56.96
C VAL A 440 -90.61 111.85 56.84
N ASN A 441 -91.16 110.88 57.63
CA ASN A 441 -90.95 109.38 57.57
C ASN A 441 -92.04 108.49 58.33
N PRO A 442 -92.22 107.13 58.10
CA PRO A 442 -93.29 106.25 58.69
C PRO A 442 -92.86 104.98 59.54
N THR A 443 -93.78 104.01 59.87
CA THR A 443 -93.63 102.92 60.91
C THR A 443 -94.36 101.54 60.66
N MET A 444 -94.24 100.54 61.59
CA MET A 444 -94.83 99.16 61.57
C MET A 444 -95.71 98.80 62.82
N ALA A 445 -96.36 97.62 62.82
CA ALA A 445 -97.28 97.12 63.87
C ALA A 445 -96.59 96.41 65.06
N GLY A 446 -97.25 96.44 66.23
CA GLY A 446 -96.76 95.88 67.50
C GLY A 446 -96.94 96.80 68.71
N GLY A 447 -97.41 98.04 68.50
CA GLY A 447 -97.62 99.04 69.56
C GLY A 447 -99.02 99.04 70.18
N SER A 448 -99.05 98.81 71.50
CA SER A 448 -100.02 99.35 72.48
C SER A 448 -101.52 99.02 72.44
N GLU A 449 -102.12 98.41 71.40
CA GLU A 449 -103.56 98.05 71.42
C GLU A 449 -103.88 96.58 71.05
N PRO A 450 -105.04 96.02 71.46
CA PRO A 450 -105.26 94.57 71.55
C PRO A 450 -105.48 93.83 70.22
N ALA A 451 -105.23 92.52 70.24
CA ALA A 451 -105.41 91.64 69.08
C ALA A 451 -106.88 91.50 68.66
N GLY A 452 -107.19 91.85 67.40
CA GLY A 452 -108.54 91.75 66.84
C GLY A 452 -108.77 92.56 65.56
N SER A 453 -107.80 92.61 64.63
CA SER A 453 -107.91 93.39 63.38
C SER A 453 -107.82 92.49 62.14
N ASP A 454 -108.85 92.51 61.31
CA ASP A 454 -108.97 91.74 60.05
C ASP A 454 -107.99 92.20 58.94
N THR A 455 -107.04 93.08 59.26
CA THR A 455 -105.97 93.54 58.36
C THR A 455 -104.57 93.04 58.77
N GLN A 456 -104.47 92.17 59.78
CA GLN A 456 -103.22 91.63 60.29
C GLN A 456 -103.14 90.11 60.06
N LEU A 457 -102.36 89.69 59.06
CA LEU A 457 -102.19 88.27 58.70
C LEU A 457 -101.27 87.52 59.67
N ALA A 458 -101.84 86.87 60.69
CA ALA A 458 -101.15 85.86 61.48
C ALA A 458 -100.99 84.54 60.70
N GLY A 459 -99.86 83.85 60.88
CA GLY A 459 -99.68 82.43 60.52
C GLY A 459 -99.14 82.10 59.12
N VAL A 460 -99.30 82.96 58.10
CA VAL A 460 -98.85 82.63 56.72
C VAL A 460 -97.32 82.56 56.59
N TRP A 461 -96.58 83.30 57.44
CA TRP A 461 -95.14 83.50 57.26
C TRP A 461 -94.31 82.23 57.53
N THR A 462 -94.65 81.41 58.53
CA THR A 462 -93.82 80.26 58.92
C THR A 462 -93.84 79.11 57.89
N GLU A 463 -95.00 78.75 57.34
CA GLU A 463 -95.04 77.73 56.27
C GLU A 463 -94.49 78.27 54.95
N THR A 464 -94.58 79.59 54.70
CA THR A 464 -93.93 80.22 53.54
C THR A 464 -92.40 80.17 53.69
N SER A 465 -91.85 80.52 54.86
CA SER A 465 -90.41 80.40 55.13
C SER A 465 -89.93 78.95 55.05
N ALA A 466 -90.64 77.98 55.62
CA ALA A 466 -90.26 76.57 55.54
C ALA A 466 -90.25 76.02 54.09
N ARG A 467 -91.13 76.54 53.21
CA ARG A 467 -91.09 76.23 51.77
C ARG A 467 -89.92 76.91 51.07
N ILE A 468 -89.63 78.18 51.40
CA ILE A 468 -88.46 78.91 50.87
C ILE A 468 -87.15 78.23 51.29
N GLU A 469 -87.04 77.76 52.53
CA GLU A 469 -85.89 77.00 53.05
C GLU A 469 -85.78 75.63 52.37
N GLY A 470 -86.90 74.93 52.14
CA GLY A 470 -86.94 73.67 51.38
C GLY A 470 -86.51 73.84 49.91
N ASP A 471 -87.01 74.87 49.23
CA ASP A 471 -86.66 75.20 47.86
C ASP A 471 -85.20 75.71 47.74
N LEU A 472 -84.70 76.42 48.77
CA LEU A 472 -83.30 76.84 48.87
C LEU A 472 -82.37 75.63 48.99
N VAL A 473 -82.62 74.73 49.95
CA VAL A 473 -81.83 73.50 50.12
C VAL A 473 -81.93 72.59 48.89
N LEU A 474 -83.06 72.59 48.17
CA LEU A 474 -83.17 71.91 46.89
C LEU A 474 -82.31 72.58 45.80
N SER A 475 -82.28 73.91 45.73
CA SER A 475 -81.44 74.66 44.80
C SER A 475 -79.95 74.45 45.09
N GLU A 476 -79.52 74.53 46.34
CA GLU A 476 -78.15 74.28 46.76
C GLU A 476 -77.70 72.86 46.37
N ARG A 477 -78.57 71.85 46.57
CA ARG A 477 -78.31 70.48 46.13
C ARG A 477 -78.26 70.35 44.60
N ILE A 478 -79.08 71.10 43.87
CA ILE A 478 -79.03 71.15 42.39
C ILE A 478 -77.71 71.78 41.92
N ASP A 479 -77.27 72.89 42.51
CA ASP A 479 -76.02 73.55 42.17
C ASP A 479 -74.78 72.69 42.50
N VAL A 480 -74.79 71.99 43.64
CA VAL A 480 -73.76 71.01 43.99
C VAL A 480 -73.73 69.84 42.99
N VAL A 481 -74.88 69.24 42.66
CA VAL A 481 -74.95 68.14 41.66
C VAL A 481 -74.52 68.64 40.27
N GLN A 482 -74.92 69.84 39.87
CA GLN A 482 -74.54 70.45 38.61
C GLN A 482 -73.04 70.76 38.55
N SER A 483 -72.43 71.20 39.65
CA SER A 483 -70.99 71.39 39.81
C SER A 483 -70.22 70.07 39.70
N VAL A 484 -70.70 69.00 40.35
CA VAL A 484 -70.12 67.65 40.25
C VAL A 484 -70.22 67.12 38.81
N ILE A 485 -71.37 67.29 38.15
CA ILE A 485 -71.55 66.89 36.73
C ILE A 485 -70.60 67.66 35.81
N GLN A 486 -70.46 68.99 35.97
CA GLN A 486 -69.52 69.79 35.19
C GLN A 486 -68.05 69.44 35.47
N THR A 487 -67.73 68.99 36.69
CA THR A 487 -66.39 68.53 37.06
C THR A 487 -66.10 67.17 36.43
N ASN A 488 -67.03 66.22 36.52
CA ASN A 488 -66.89 64.90 35.92
C ASN A 488 -66.82 64.97 34.39
N ASP A 489 -67.62 65.84 33.75
CA ASP A 489 -67.55 66.09 32.30
C ASP A 489 -66.18 66.62 31.85
N LYS A 490 -65.60 67.56 32.60
CA LYS A 490 -64.21 68.05 32.37
C LYS A 490 -63.19 66.93 32.53
N THR A 491 -63.27 66.14 33.61
CA THR A 491 -62.35 65.04 33.90
C THR A 491 -62.42 63.95 32.84
N VAL A 492 -63.62 63.51 32.45
CA VAL A 492 -63.81 62.51 31.40
C VAL A 492 -63.31 63.01 30.04
N LYS A 493 -63.55 64.28 29.68
CA LYS A 493 -63.00 64.87 28.45
C LYS A 493 -61.47 64.97 28.48
N ALA A 494 -60.86 65.29 29.62
CA ALA A 494 -59.41 65.28 29.78
C ALA A 494 -58.82 63.87 29.60
N LEU A 495 -59.41 62.86 30.25
CA LEU A 495 -58.98 61.46 30.13
C LEU A 495 -59.13 60.91 28.70
N ILE A 496 -60.25 61.20 28.03
CA ILE A 496 -60.45 60.83 26.60
C ILE A 496 -59.40 61.50 25.71
N THR A 497 -59.06 62.77 25.97
CA THR A 497 -58.03 63.49 25.20
C THR A 497 -56.65 62.88 25.44
N GLN A 498 -56.32 62.51 26.70
CA GLN A 498 -55.07 61.86 27.07
C GLN A 498 -54.94 60.47 26.45
N GLU A 499 -56.01 59.68 26.43
CA GLU A 499 -56.06 58.36 25.77
C GLU A 499 -55.87 58.49 24.25
N GLN A 500 -56.55 59.45 23.60
CA GLN A 500 -56.36 59.72 22.17
C GLN A 500 -54.92 60.15 21.85
N GLN A 501 -54.32 61.02 22.68
CA GLN A 501 -52.94 61.48 22.51
C GLN A 501 -51.92 60.36 22.78
N THR A 502 -52.21 59.45 23.71
CA THR A 502 -51.38 58.27 23.99
C THR A 502 -51.42 57.30 22.82
N ARG A 503 -52.62 56.96 22.30
CA ARG A 503 -52.77 56.12 21.10
C ARG A 503 -52.06 56.71 19.88
N ALA A 504 -52.28 57.99 19.58
CA ALA A 504 -51.61 58.65 18.46
C ALA A 504 -50.07 58.65 18.57
N THR A 505 -49.53 58.68 19.79
CA THR A 505 -48.09 58.56 20.05
C THR A 505 -47.60 57.13 19.81
N THR A 506 -48.35 56.12 20.25
CA THR A 506 -48.06 54.69 19.99
C THR A 506 -48.14 54.38 18.49
N ASP A 507 -49.18 54.83 17.79
CA ASP A 507 -49.37 54.65 16.35
C ASP A 507 -48.21 55.27 15.56
N ALA A 508 -47.75 56.46 15.94
CA ALA A 508 -46.58 57.11 15.34
C ALA A 508 -45.27 56.34 15.62
N ALA A 509 -45.12 55.74 16.81
CA ALA A 509 -43.97 54.89 17.13
C ALA A 509 -43.98 53.58 16.32
N MET A 510 -45.15 52.95 16.15
CA MET A 510 -45.30 51.74 15.31
C MET A 510 -45.09 52.04 13.82
N ALA A 511 -45.55 53.20 13.33
CA ALA A 511 -45.26 53.66 11.97
C ALA A 511 -43.74 53.85 11.76
N SER A 512 -43.05 54.51 12.68
CA SER A 512 -41.59 54.66 12.65
C SER A 512 -40.86 53.32 12.65
N GLN A 513 -41.31 52.34 13.45
CA GLN A 513 -40.77 50.97 13.42
C GLN A 513 -41.02 50.27 12.08
N MET A 514 -42.21 50.44 11.47
CA MET A 514 -42.49 49.90 10.13
C MET A 514 -41.62 50.54 9.03
N ASP A 515 -41.34 51.84 9.10
CA ASP A 515 -40.44 52.52 8.17
C ASP A 515 -38.99 52.02 8.32
N ILE A 516 -38.49 51.87 9.56
CA ILE A 516 -37.17 51.30 9.85
C ILE A 516 -37.08 49.84 9.35
N MET A 517 -38.10 49.02 9.61
CA MET A 517 -38.18 47.64 9.13
C MET A 517 -38.20 47.59 7.59
N SER A 518 -38.98 48.46 6.96
CA SER A 518 -39.08 48.57 5.50
C SER A 518 -37.79 49.06 4.84
N ALA A 519 -37.02 49.92 5.51
CA ALA A 519 -35.70 50.33 5.08
C ALA A 519 -34.70 49.17 5.19
N SER A 520 -34.67 48.48 6.34
CA SER A 520 -33.83 47.30 6.58
C SER A 520 -34.07 46.20 5.54
N ILE A 521 -35.34 45.87 5.26
CA ILE A 521 -35.71 44.89 4.23
C ILE A 521 -35.20 45.29 2.83
N LYS A 522 -35.28 46.58 2.46
CA LYS A 522 -34.76 47.09 1.17
C LYS A 522 -33.24 47.03 1.08
N THR A 523 -32.53 47.33 2.18
CA THR A 523 -31.07 47.18 2.26
C THR A 523 -30.69 45.71 2.08
N ASN A 524 -31.30 44.80 2.84
CA ASN A 524 -31.00 43.36 2.79
C ASN A 524 -31.31 42.76 1.41
N ASP A 525 -32.42 43.15 0.76
CA ASP A 525 -32.75 42.75 -0.61
C ASP A 525 -31.70 43.24 -1.63
N THR A 526 -31.16 44.45 -1.42
CA THR A 526 -30.10 45.03 -2.26
C THR A 526 -28.76 44.30 -2.06
N GLU A 527 -28.37 44.02 -0.81
CA GLU A 527 -27.14 43.28 -0.49
C GLU A 527 -27.20 41.83 -0.99
N VAL A 528 -28.31 41.12 -0.77
CA VAL A 528 -28.50 39.74 -1.26
C VAL A 528 -28.40 39.69 -2.78
N LYS A 529 -28.97 40.66 -3.51
CA LYS A 529 -28.82 40.75 -4.98
C LYS A 529 -27.38 41.01 -5.41
N ALA A 530 -26.65 41.86 -4.69
CA ALA A 530 -25.23 42.10 -4.96
C ALA A 530 -24.39 40.84 -4.71
N LEU A 531 -24.61 40.12 -3.60
CA LEU A 531 -23.94 38.87 -3.26
C LEU A 531 -24.23 37.75 -4.29
N ILE A 532 -25.48 37.59 -4.73
CA ILE A 532 -25.86 36.64 -5.78
C ILE A 532 -25.14 36.98 -7.10
N THR A 533 -25.05 38.27 -7.44
CA THR A 533 -24.36 38.72 -8.66
C THR A 533 -22.85 38.50 -8.58
N ALA A 534 -22.24 38.68 -7.40
CA ALA A 534 -20.83 38.38 -7.15
C ALA A 534 -20.53 36.87 -7.23
N GLU A 535 -21.38 36.01 -6.68
CA GLU A 535 -21.27 34.54 -6.80
C GLU A 535 -21.44 34.09 -8.26
N GLN A 536 -22.44 34.60 -8.98
CA GLN A 536 -22.62 34.33 -10.42
C GLN A 536 -21.39 34.73 -11.24
N THR A 537 -20.82 35.90 -10.97
CA THR A 537 -19.59 36.39 -11.63
C THR A 537 -18.39 35.50 -11.29
N THR A 538 -18.28 35.06 -10.03
CA THR A 538 -17.19 34.19 -9.55
C THR A 538 -17.26 32.81 -10.21
N ARG A 539 -18.46 32.23 -10.33
CA ARG A 539 -18.68 30.97 -11.07
C ARG A 539 -18.38 31.10 -12.56
N ALA A 540 -18.90 32.13 -13.23
CA ALA A 540 -18.63 32.36 -14.65
C ALA A 540 -17.12 32.50 -14.95
N ASN A 541 -16.36 33.16 -14.05
CA ASN A 541 -14.90 33.23 -14.15
C ASN A 541 -14.22 31.87 -13.92
N ALA A 542 -14.70 31.07 -12.96
CA ALA A 542 -14.20 29.71 -12.72
C ALA A 542 -14.48 28.75 -13.89
N ASP A 543 -15.68 28.80 -14.46
CA ASP A 543 -16.10 28.00 -15.62
C ASP A 543 -15.31 28.40 -16.88
N GLY A 544 -15.05 29.70 -17.06
CA GLY A 544 -14.18 30.22 -18.12
C GLY A 544 -12.73 29.73 -17.97
N ALA A 545 -12.18 29.73 -16.75
CA ALA A 545 -10.86 29.18 -16.47
C ALA A 545 -10.81 27.64 -16.62
N LEU A 546 -11.91 26.94 -16.32
CA LEU A 546 -12.04 25.50 -16.55
C LEU A 546 -12.06 25.19 -18.05
N SER A 547 -12.80 25.97 -18.84
CA SER A 547 -12.85 25.87 -20.31
C SER A 547 -11.47 26.05 -20.92
N GLN A 548 -10.73 27.10 -20.54
CA GLN A 548 -9.35 27.32 -20.99
C GLN A 548 -8.39 26.17 -20.64
N ARG A 549 -8.60 25.52 -19.49
CA ARG A 549 -7.84 24.30 -19.11
C ARG A 549 -8.24 23.10 -19.97
N ILE A 550 -9.51 22.94 -20.31
CA ILE A 550 -10.01 21.91 -21.22
C ILE A 550 -9.43 22.12 -22.62
N ASP A 551 -9.49 23.34 -23.18
CA ASP A 551 -8.89 23.67 -24.49
C ASP A 551 -7.38 23.37 -24.51
N THR A 552 -6.68 23.68 -23.42
CA THR A 552 -5.24 23.40 -23.27
C THR A 552 -4.94 21.90 -23.19
N ILE A 553 -5.83 21.10 -22.59
CA ILE A 553 -5.72 19.63 -22.52
C ILE A 553 -6.08 19.00 -23.87
N GLN A 554 -7.10 19.52 -24.57
CA GLN A 554 -7.49 19.10 -25.91
C GLN A 554 -6.30 19.27 -26.88
N ALA A 555 -5.73 20.49 -26.96
CA ALA A 555 -4.60 20.78 -27.83
C ALA A 555 -3.35 19.92 -27.52
N LYS A 556 -3.11 19.57 -26.24
CA LYS A 556 -2.03 18.65 -25.86
C LYS A 556 -2.34 17.20 -26.22
N THR A 557 -3.58 16.76 -26.09
CA THR A 557 -4.04 15.44 -26.53
C THR A 557 -3.87 15.29 -28.04
N ASP A 558 -4.29 16.28 -28.82
CA ASP A 558 -4.16 16.29 -30.28
C ASP A 558 -2.67 16.27 -30.72
N GLN A 559 -1.80 17.04 -30.02
CA GLN A 559 -0.35 16.99 -30.22
C GLN A 559 0.26 15.62 -29.88
N ASN A 560 -0.17 15.00 -28.77
CA ASN A 560 0.30 13.67 -28.38
C ASN A 560 -0.13 12.60 -29.39
N ILE A 561 -1.38 12.65 -29.89
CA ILE A 561 -1.88 11.76 -30.94
C ILE A 561 -1.01 11.90 -32.20
N ALA A 562 -0.77 13.13 -32.67
CA ALA A 562 0.08 13.37 -33.83
C ALA A 562 1.52 12.86 -33.64
N ALA A 563 2.10 13.03 -32.45
CA ALA A 563 3.43 12.52 -32.11
C ALA A 563 3.48 10.98 -32.08
N ILE A 564 2.44 10.32 -31.54
CA ILE A 564 2.33 8.86 -31.51
C ILE A 564 2.18 8.31 -32.94
N THR A 565 1.35 8.91 -33.79
CA THR A 565 1.23 8.50 -35.21
C THR A 565 2.53 8.71 -35.98
N ALA A 566 3.28 9.79 -35.70
CA ALA A 566 4.60 10.01 -36.28
C ALA A 566 5.63 8.95 -35.85
N GLU A 567 5.68 8.60 -34.55
CA GLU A 567 6.55 7.54 -34.01
C GLU A 567 6.18 6.15 -34.56
N GLN A 568 4.89 5.83 -34.66
CA GLN A 568 4.41 4.60 -35.30
C GLN A 568 4.85 4.52 -36.77
N THR A 569 4.74 5.63 -37.51
CA THR A 569 5.19 5.72 -38.91
C THR A 569 6.71 5.58 -39.03
N ALA A 570 7.47 6.19 -38.13
CA ALA A 570 8.93 6.12 -38.10
C ALA A 570 9.43 4.70 -37.77
N ARG A 571 8.78 4.01 -36.82
CA ARG A 571 9.07 2.60 -36.50
C ARG A 571 8.75 1.69 -37.67
N ALA A 572 7.56 1.78 -38.25
CA ALA A 572 7.21 1.00 -39.43
C ALA A 572 8.20 1.20 -40.59
N ALA A 573 8.69 2.42 -40.81
CA ALA A 573 9.73 2.69 -41.80
C ALA A 573 11.10 2.08 -41.42
N ALA A 574 11.47 2.09 -40.14
CA ALA A 574 12.70 1.45 -39.65
C ALA A 574 12.63 -0.09 -39.74
N ASP A 575 11.49 -0.69 -39.41
CA ASP A 575 11.26 -2.14 -39.52
C ASP A 575 11.29 -2.61 -40.98
N GLN A 576 10.70 -1.84 -41.90
CA GLN A 576 10.81 -2.08 -43.34
C GLN A 576 12.25 -1.92 -43.85
N ALA A 577 13.01 -0.95 -43.36
CA ALA A 577 14.43 -0.80 -43.69
C ALA A 577 15.27 -1.98 -43.15
N MET A 578 15.00 -2.45 -41.94
CA MET A 578 15.67 -3.61 -41.35
C MET A 578 15.32 -4.91 -42.09
N ALA A 579 14.06 -5.10 -42.48
CA ALA A 579 13.65 -6.20 -43.36
C ALA A 579 14.35 -6.14 -44.73
N GLY A 580 14.54 -4.94 -45.30
CA GLY A 580 15.34 -4.74 -46.50
C GLY A 580 16.82 -5.11 -46.32
N GLN A 581 17.42 -4.77 -45.17
CA GLN A 581 18.78 -5.18 -44.82
C GLN A 581 18.91 -6.69 -44.64
N ILE A 582 17.95 -7.33 -43.96
CA ILE A 582 17.89 -8.79 -43.78
C ILE A 582 17.79 -9.48 -45.15
N ASN A 583 16.88 -9.05 -46.02
CA ASN A 583 16.75 -9.61 -47.38
C ASN A 583 18.03 -9.44 -48.20
N THR A 584 18.73 -8.31 -48.05
CA THR A 584 20.03 -8.08 -48.70
C THR A 584 21.11 -9.01 -48.16
N LEU A 585 21.16 -9.24 -46.84
CA LEU A 585 22.09 -10.16 -46.20
C LEU A 585 21.81 -11.63 -46.56
N THR A 586 20.54 -12.03 -46.67
CA THR A 586 20.13 -13.35 -47.17
C THR A 586 20.63 -13.56 -48.60
N ALA A 587 20.36 -12.63 -49.51
CA ALA A 587 20.85 -12.72 -50.90
C ALA A 587 22.39 -12.78 -50.97
N GLN A 588 23.10 -11.96 -50.18
CA GLN A 588 24.57 -12.04 -50.08
C GLN A 588 25.06 -13.38 -49.51
N THR A 589 24.30 -14.00 -48.61
CA THR A 589 24.64 -15.31 -48.03
C THR A 589 24.40 -16.44 -49.05
N GLU A 590 23.34 -16.34 -49.86
CA GLU A 590 23.06 -17.27 -50.97
C GLU A 590 24.11 -17.14 -52.09
N ASP A 591 24.49 -15.91 -52.48
CA ASP A 591 25.59 -15.65 -53.42
C ASP A 591 26.94 -16.22 -52.91
N VAL A 592 27.27 -15.97 -51.63
CA VAL A 592 28.49 -16.51 -51.01
C VAL A 592 28.48 -18.03 -50.94
N LEU A 593 27.32 -18.65 -50.66
CA LEU A 593 27.17 -20.10 -50.68
C LEU A 593 27.39 -20.66 -52.10
N GLY A 594 26.79 -20.04 -53.13
CA GLY A 594 27.00 -20.41 -54.53
C GLY A 594 28.44 -20.27 -55.00
N LEU A 595 29.13 -19.20 -54.58
CA LEU A 595 30.57 -19.01 -54.83
C LEU A 595 31.43 -20.07 -54.12
N ILE A 596 31.10 -20.44 -52.87
CA ILE A 596 31.79 -21.51 -52.14
C ILE A 596 31.59 -22.87 -52.82
N THR A 597 30.38 -23.20 -53.28
CA THR A 597 30.13 -24.44 -54.05
C THR A 597 30.91 -24.44 -55.37
N THR A 598 30.90 -23.32 -56.10
CA THR A 598 31.66 -23.18 -57.36
C THR A 598 33.17 -23.36 -57.14
N GLU A 599 33.73 -22.74 -56.09
CA GLU A 599 35.13 -22.91 -55.70
C GLU A 599 35.45 -24.36 -55.31
N GLN A 600 34.54 -25.06 -54.62
CA GLN A 600 34.72 -26.49 -54.29
C GLN A 600 34.75 -27.38 -55.54
N GLU A 601 33.85 -27.15 -56.51
CA GLU A 601 33.83 -27.89 -57.78
C GLU A 601 35.09 -27.62 -58.63
N VAL A 602 35.49 -26.34 -58.75
CA VAL A 602 36.72 -25.93 -59.45
C VAL A 602 37.95 -26.54 -58.78
N ARG A 603 38.05 -26.47 -57.45
CA ARG A 603 39.17 -27.03 -56.68
C ARG A 603 39.25 -28.55 -56.77
N SER A 604 38.12 -29.26 -56.71
CA SER A 604 38.09 -30.72 -56.94
C SER A 604 38.59 -31.06 -58.34
N SER A 605 38.15 -30.31 -59.36
CA SER A 605 38.58 -30.48 -60.75
C SER A 605 40.07 -30.21 -60.96
N GLN A 606 40.62 -29.21 -60.28
CA GLN A 606 42.06 -28.91 -60.28
C GLN A 606 42.87 -29.99 -59.55
N VAL A 607 42.39 -30.53 -58.42
CA VAL A 607 43.04 -31.64 -57.71
C VAL A 607 43.01 -32.92 -58.54
N GLU A 608 41.92 -33.23 -59.24
CA GLU A 608 41.88 -34.33 -60.20
C GLU A 608 42.88 -34.13 -61.36
N ALA A 609 42.94 -32.93 -61.94
CA ALA A 609 43.88 -32.63 -63.02
C ALA A 609 45.35 -32.79 -62.56
N LEU A 610 45.70 -32.20 -61.40
CA LEU A 610 47.04 -32.30 -60.82
C LEU A 610 47.39 -33.74 -60.42
N SER A 611 46.41 -34.53 -59.96
CA SER A 611 46.59 -35.96 -59.67
C SER A 611 46.89 -36.76 -60.95
N ARG A 612 46.23 -36.46 -62.07
CA ARG A 612 46.51 -37.06 -63.38
C ARG A 612 47.90 -36.66 -63.91
N GLU A 613 48.30 -35.39 -63.77
CA GLU A 613 49.65 -34.94 -64.13
C GLU A 613 50.73 -35.60 -63.25
N LEU A 614 50.53 -35.66 -61.93
CA LEU A 614 51.43 -36.34 -61.00
C LEU A 614 51.56 -37.84 -61.33
N THR A 615 50.45 -38.49 -61.71
CA THR A 615 50.45 -39.88 -62.18
C THR A 615 51.32 -40.02 -63.44
N PHE A 616 51.14 -39.16 -64.45
CA PHE A 616 51.95 -39.15 -65.67
C PHE A 616 53.44 -38.92 -65.41
N ILE A 617 53.79 -38.03 -64.48
CA ILE A 617 55.18 -37.75 -64.09
C ILE A 617 55.80 -38.92 -63.32
N SER A 618 55.03 -39.55 -62.42
CA SER A 618 55.50 -40.72 -61.65
C SER A 618 55.69 -41.98 -62.50
N ALA A 619 54.96 -42.09 -63.61
CA ALA A 619 55.09 -43.15 -64.62
C ALA A 619 56.23 -42.91 -65.64
N GLY A 620 57.19 -42.04 -65.31
CA GLY A 620 58.27 -41.65 -66.20
C GLY A 620 59.10 -42.82 -66.74
N VAL A 621 59.11 -42.96 -68.07
CA VAL A 621 59.85 -43.94 -68.90
C VAL A 621 59.73 -45.40 -68.47
N GLY A 622 58.69 -46.08 -68.97
CA GLY A 622 58.55 -47.53 -68.89
C GLY A 622 59.71 -48.29 -69.55
N GLU A 623 60.16 -49.38 -68.90
CA GLU A 623 61.25 -50.28 -69.30
C GLU A 623 62.51 -49.58 -69.87
N GLN A 624 63.33 -49.04 -68.97
CA GLN A 624 64.67 -48.55 -69.30
C GLN A 624 65.53 -49.66 -69.91
N PHE A 625 65.82 -49.49 -71.22
CA PHE A 625 66.61 -50.40 -72.03
C PHE A 625 68.05 -49.88 -72.14
N ASP A 626 68.97 -50.56 -71.46
CA ASP A 626 70.40 -50.28 -71.51
C ASP A 626 70.95 -50.77 -72.86
N THR A 627 71.06 -49.81 -73.79
CA THR A 627 71.36 -50.03 -75.21
C THR A 627 72.86 -50.18 -75.42
N LYS A 628 73.29 -51.29 -76.05
CA LYS A 628 74.69 -51.54 -76.38
C LYS A 628 75.09 -51.05 -77.77
N VAL A 629 74.21 -51.26 -78.75
CA VAL A 629 74.33 -50.79 -80.14
C VAL A 629 72.93 -50.37 -80.61
N ILE A 630 72.83 -49.28 -81.36
CA ILE A 630 71.62 -48.83 -82.03
C ILE A 630 71.97 -48.15 -83.36
N SER A 631 71.19 -48.45 -84.39
CA SER A 631 71.17 -47.71 -85.67
C SER A 631 69.85 -46.96 -85.78
N PHE A 632 69.91 -45.70 -86.23
CA PHE A 632 68.79 -44.75 -86.33
C PHE A 632 68.43 -44.38 -87.77
N PHE A 633 69.31 -44.60 -88.75
CA PHE A 633 69.07 -44.43 -90.19
C PHE A 633 68.74 -42.99 -90.66
N ASP A 634 68.75 -42.00 -89.75
CA ASP A 634 68.51 -40.57 -90.02
C ASP A 634 69.38 -39.99 -91.16
N GLU A 635 70.66 -40.40 -91.24
CA GLU A 635 71.63 -39.88 -92.23
C GLU A 635 71.90 -40.86 -93.40
N GLY A 636 71.26 -42.03 -93.45
CA GLY A 636 71.44 -43.02 -94.53
C GLY A 636 71.31 -44.48 -94.09
N ASP A 637 71.93 -45.40 -94.83
CA ASP A 637 71.89 -46.84 -94.53
C ASP A 637 72.78 -47.27 -93.35
N GLU A 638 73.57 -46.35 -92.79
CA GLU A 638 74.60 -46.61 -91.77
C GLU A 638 75.59 -47.75 -92.14
N GLY A 639 75.75 -48.06 -93.42
CA GLY A 639 76.55 -49.20 -93.90
C GLY A 639 75.89 -50.57 -93.72
N TRP A 640 74.59 -50.62 -93.42
CA TRP A 640 73.79 -51.82 -93.58
C TRP A 640 73.67 -52.17 -95.07
N THR A 641 73.47 -53.44 -95.39
CA THR A 641 73.38 -53.94 -96.77
C THR A 641 72.20 -54.90 -96.94
N CYS A 642 71.92 -55.35 -98.15
CA CYS A 642 70.93 -56.42 -98.40
C CYS A 642 71.63 -57.69 -98.91
N GLU A 643 71.00 -58.84 -98.69
CA GLU A 643 71.41 -60.10 -99.32
C GLU A 643 71.21 -60.07 -100.85
N THR A 644 70.19 -59.34 -101.32
CA THR A 644 70.00 -58.99 -102.73
C THR A 644 69.57 -57.52 -102.89
N GLY A 645 70.11 -56.84 -103.90
CA GLY A 645 69.85 -55.41 -104.14
C GLY A 645 70.64 -54.48 -103.21
N GLN A 646 70.11 -53.27 -103.01
CA GLN A 646 70.60 -52.28 -102.04
C GLN A 646 69.46 -51.93 -101.07
N PRO A 647 69.73 -51.59 -99.79
CA PRO A 647 68.69 -51.11 -98.89
C PRO A 647 67.94 -49.91 -99.48
N ILE A 648 66.66 -49.82 -99.16
CA ILE A 648 65.83 -48.65 -99.47
C ILE A 648 65.73 -47.86 -98.17
N VAL A 649 66.32 -46.66 -98.17
CA VAL A 649 66.27 -45.72 -97.06
C VAL A 649 65.43 -44.51 -97.48
N GLU A 650 64.43 -44.16 -96.67
CA GLU A 650 63.55 -43.02 -96.93
C GLU A 650 63.17 -42.33 -95.61
N ASN A 651 63.36 -41.01 -95.52
CA ASN A 651 62.91 -40.17 -94.39
C ASN A 651 63.33 -40.68 -92.98
N GLY A 652 64.53 -41.24 -92.83
CA GLY A 652 65.02 -41.83 -91.58
C GLY A 652 64.64 -43.29 -91.34
N TYR A 653 64.03 -43.96 -92.32
CA TYR A 653 63.61 -45.36 -92.23
C TYR A 653 64.39 -46.26 -93.19
N ILE A 654 64.82 -47.44 -92.74
CA ILE A 654 65.45 -48.46 -93.60
C ILE A 654 64.51 -49.65 -93.87
N ARG A 655 64.57 -50.20 -95.07
CA ARG A 655 64.04 -51.54 -95.40
C ARG A 655 64.93 -52.26 -96.41
N ALA A 656 64.79 -53.58 -96.51
CA ALA A 656 65.48 -54.35 -97.54
C ALA A 656 64.86 -54.10 -98.94
N ALA A 657 65.62 -54.41 -99.99
CA ALA A 657 65.20 -54.23 -101.38
C ALA A 657 63.99 -55.09 -101.74
N ASP A 658 63.13 -54.58 -102.63
CA ASP A 658 61.94 -55.27 -103.14
C ASP A 658 62.30 -56.64 -103.73
N SER A 659 61.57 -57.68 -103.30
CA SER A 659 61.89 -59.07 -103.61
C SER A 659 60.69 -60.00 -103.36
N ALA A 660 60.48 -60.93 -104.29
CA ALA A 660 59.50 -62.01 -104.18
C ALA A 660 60.02 -63.24 -103.39
N THR A 661 61.24 -63.16 -102.86
CA THR A 661 61.86 -64.16 -101.98
C THR A 661 62.53 -63.48 -100.78
N PRO A 662 62.76 -64.18 -99.65
CA PRO A 662 63.26 -63.54 -98.43
C PRO A 662 64.57 -62.78 -98.66
N ASN A 663 64.59 -61.49 -98.26
CA ASN A 663 65.73 -60.60 -98.44
C ASN A 663 66.06 -59.92 -97.11
N TYR A 664 67.21 -60.25 -96.52
CA TYR A 664 67.60 -59.75 -95.21
C TYR A 664 68.37 -58.44 -95.32
N LEU A 665 68.06 -57.49 -94.43
CA LEU A 665 68.99 -56.43 -94.04
C LEU A 665 70.15 -57.06 -93.27
N ILE A 666 71.38 -56.71 -93.62
CA ILE A 666 72.61 -57.20 -92.99
C ILE A 666 73.30 -56.02 -92.32
N SER A 667 73.62 -56.13 -91.03
CA SER A 667 74.33 -55.08 -90.29
C SER A 667 75.75 -54.86 -90.83
N PRO A 668 76.42 -53.74 -90.52
CA PRO A 668 77.77 -53.48 -91.02
C PRO A 668 78.77 -54.56 -90.60
N ALA A 669 79.59 -55.05 -91.54
CA ALA A 669 80.57 -56.10 -91.28
C ALA A 669 81.75 -55.67 -90.36
N ASN A 670 81.90 -54.35 -90.16
CA ASN A 670 82.89 -53.72 -89.27
C ASN A 670 82.24 -53.19 -87.97
N GLY A 671 81.06 -53.70 -87.60
CA GLY A 671 80.33 -53.27 -86.41
C GLY A 671 81.03 -53.62 -85.10
N GLU A 672 80.53 -53.07 -83.98
CA GLU A 672 81.02 -53.45 -82.66
C GLU A 672 80.62 -54.89 -82.31
N ILE A 673 81.57 -55.69 -81.82
CA ILE A 673 81.34 -57.08 -81.42
C ILE A 673 80.53 -57.10 -80.13
N ILE A 674 79.26 -57.51 -80.22
CA ILE A 674 78.34 -57.60 -79.09
C ILE A 674 78.57 -58.90 -78.33
N ASN A 675 78.65 -58.83 -77.00
CA ASN A 675 78.57 -60.02 -76.15
C ASN A 675 77.09 -60.37 -75.94
N GLY A 676 76.58 -61.36 -76.68
CA GLY A 676 75.16 -61.73 -76.65
C GLY A 676 74.67 -62.10 -75.26
N SER A 677 75.49 -62.80 -74.48
CA SER A 677 75.17 -63.22 -73.10
C SER A 677 74.98 -62.05 -72.13
N ALA A 678 75.53 -60.87 -72.44
CA ALA A 678 75.40 -59.65 -71.63
C ALA A 678 74.30 -58.71 -72.14
N TYR A 679 73.94 -58.81 -73.43
CA TYR A 679 72.94 -57.99 -74.11
C TYR A 679 72.04 -58.89 -74.97
N PRO A 680 71.17 -59.71 -74.35
CA PRO A 680 70.44 -60.74 -75.07
C PRO A 680 69.18 -60.23 -75.79
N HIS A 681 68.78 -58.98 -75.57
CA HIS A 681 67.54 -58.43 -76.11
C HIS A 681 67.75 -57.60 -77.38
N LEU A 682 66.88 -57.80 -78.34
CA LEU A 682 66.65 -56.90 -79.49
C LEU A 682 65.42 -56.04 -79.21
N ARG A 683 65.51 -54.74 -79.52
CA ARG A 683 64.35 -53.86 -79.71
C ARG A 683 64.47 -53.19 -81.07
N ALA A 684 63.34 -52.91 -81.69
CA ALA A 684 63.28 -52.05 -82.87
C ALA A 684 61.96 -51.29 -82.88
N ARG A 685 61.95 -50.06 -83.38
CA ARG A 685 60.69 -49.42 -83.78
C ARG A 685 60.51 -49.66 -85.27
N ILE A 686 59.38 -50.24 -85.62
CA ILE A 686 59.05 -50.68 -86.98
C ILE A 686 57.76 -49.98 -87.38
N ARG A 687 57.61 -49.65 -88.67
CA ARG A 687 56.36 -49.15 -89.24
C ARG A 687 55.87 -50.10 -90.33
N LYS A 688 54.59 -50.43 -90.31
CA LYS A 688 53.91 -51.18 -91.36
C LYS A 688 53.42 -50.23 -92.45
N VAL A 689 53.58 -50.62 -93.72
CA VAL A 689 53.00 -49.92 -94.86
C VAL A 689 52.25 -50.92 -95.73
N GLY A 690 50.98 -50.64 -96.00
CA GLY A 690 50.07 -51.57 -96.70
C GLY A 690 49.70 -52.78 -95.84
N THR A 691 49.64 -53.95 -96.48
CA THR A 691 49.18 -55.21 -95.85
C THR A 691 50.22 -56.35 -95.86
N PRO A 692 51.51 -56.12 -95.56
CA PRO A 692 52.51 -57.19 -95.52
C PRO A 692 52.22 -58.19 -94.39
N SER A 693 52.54 -59.46 -94.68
CA SER A 693 52.57 -60.56 -93.72
C SER A 693 53.81 -60.46 -92.84
N TRP A 694 53.65 -60.49 -91.52
CA TRP A 694 54.81 -60.59 -90.63
C TRP A 694 55.49 -61.96 -90.78
N THR A 695 56.80 -61.96 -90.99
CA THR A 695 57.66 -63.15 -90.98
C THR A 695 59.03 -62.77 -90.41
N GLY A 696 58.99 -62.05 -89.28
CA GLY A 696 60.17 -61.49 -88.62
C GLY A 696 61.17 -62.56 -88.19
N GLN A 697 62.44 -62.39 -88.55
CA GLN A 697 63.51 -63.32 -88.17
C GLN A 697 64.86 -62.60 -88.12
N ILE A 698 65.68 -62.94 -87.13
CA ILE A 698 67.07 -62.51 -87.04
C ILE A 698 68.00 -63.73 -87.12
N LEU A 699 69.07 -63.64 -87.91
CA LEU A 699 70.13 -64.64 -88.01
C LEU A 699 71.47 -64.06 -87.56
N TYR A 700 72.28 -64.90 -86.92
CA TYR A 700 73.49 -64.49 -86.20
C TYR A 700 74.48 -65.66 -86.05
N GLY A 701 75.62 -65.40 -85.42
CA GLY A 701 76.70 -66.36 -85.26
C GLY A 701 77.56 -66.54 -86.51
N GLU A 702 78.54 -67.44 -86.45
CA GLU A 702 79.49 -67.67 -87.55
C GLU A 702 78.76 -68.08 -88.84
N ASN A 703 79.02 -67.35 -89.93
CA ASN A 703 78.34 -67.48 -91.23
C ASN A 703 76.79 -67.42 -91.17
N PHE A 704 76.22 -66.75 -90.17
CA PHE A 704 74.76 -66.67 -89.92
C PHE A 704 74.10 -68.04 -89.69
N SER A 705 74.81 -68.97 -89.07
CA SER A 705 74.37 -70.36 -88.82
C SER A 705 73.30 -70.53 -87.73
N GLN A 706 72.91 -69.47 -87.02
CA GLN A 706 71.87 -69.48 -85.98
C GLN A 706 70.74 -68.50 -86.35
N SER A 707 69.50 -68.80 -85.91
CA SER A 707 68.30 -68.04 -86.24
C SER A 707 67.30 -67.98 -85.09
N PHE A 708 66.63 -66.84 -84.92
CA PHE A 708 65.54 -66.62 -83.97
C PHE A 708 64.35 -65.93 -84.66
N GLU A 709 63.13 -66.39 -84.40
CA GLU A 709 61.90 -65.81 -84.95
C GLU A 709 61.40 -64.65 -84.08
N LEU A 710 61.20 -63.49 -84.69
CA LEU A 710 60.83 -62.26 -84.00
C LEU A 710 59.32 -62.19 -83.82
N VAL A 711 58.88 -61.86 -82.59
CA VAL A 711 57.45 -61.73 -82.25
C VAL A 711 56.85 -60.53 -82.99
N GLU A 712 55.65 -60.66 -83.60
CA GLU A 712 54.99 -59.52 -84.23
C GLU A 712 54.65 -58.45 -83.18
N PRO A 713 55.07 -57.18 -83.35
CA PRO A 713 54.75 -56.13 -82.40
C PRO A 713 53.27 -55.73 -82.48
N THR A 714 52.71 -55.25 -81.38
CA THR A 714 51.40 -54.61 -81.40
C THR A 714 51.49 -53.26 -82.11
N TRP A 715 50.76 -53.11 -83.22
CA TRP A 715 50.71 -51.89 -84.03
C TRP A 715 49.81 -50.81 -83.39
N ASP A 716 50.26 -49.56 -83.43
CA ASP A 716 49.54 -48.37 -82.97
C ASP A 716 48.73 -47.69 -84.10
N ILE A 717 48.07 -46.58 -83.77
CA ILE A 717 47.20 -45.81 -84.69
C ILE A 717 47.98 -45.15 -85.85
N GLY A 718 49.32 -45.06 -85.78
CA GLY A 718 50.20 -44.57 -86.85
C GLY A 718 50.85 -45.69 -87.69
N ASP A 719 50.41 -46.93 -87.51
CA ASP A 719 51.02 -48.16 -88.04
C ASP A 719 52.45 -48.43 -87.52
N PHE A 720 52.84 -47.85 -86.37
CA PHE A 720 54.11 -48.15 -85.72
C PHE A 720 53.95 -49.27 -84.68
N GLY A 721 54.97 -50.12 -84.57
CA GLY A 721 55.07 -51.17 -83.54
C GLY A 721 56.46 -51.15 -82.90
N ILE A 722 56.51 -51.33 -81.58
CA ILE A 722 57.78 -51.56 -80.88
C ILE A 722 58.01 -53.07 -80.79
N LEU A 723 58.91 -53.58 -81.62
CA LEU A 723 59.48 -54.91 -81.43
C LEU A 723 60.30 -54.90 -80.14
N SER A 724 60.07 -55.91 -79.30
CA SER A 724 60.90 -56.25 -78.15
C SER A 724 60.99 -57.77 -78.09
N SER A 725 62.19 -58.33 -78.03
CA SER A 725 62.40 -59.78 -77.97
C SER A 725 63.69 -60.10 -77.25
N ASP A 726 63.63 -61.02 -76.28
CA ASP A 726 64.82 -61.67 -75.75
C ASP A 726 65.26 -62.76 -76.75
N ILE A 727 66.42 -62.56 -77.37
CA ILE A 727 67.00 -63.47 -78.37
C ILE A 727 67.77 -64.61 -77.67
N GLY A 728 68.15 -64.42 -76.39
CA GLY A 728 68.88 -65.42 -75.58
C GLY A 728 70.27 -65.81 -76.13
N TRP A 729 70.78 -65.12 -77.14
CA TRP A 729 72.01 -65.47 -77.85
C TRP A 729 73.27 -65.46 -76.97
N GLN A 730 74.27 -66.24 -77.34
CA GLN A 730 75.46 -66.50 -76.53
C GLN A 730 76.75 -66.31 -77.35
N GLY A 731 77.81 -65.83 -76.71
CA GLY A 731 79.10 -65.59 -77.36
C GLY A 731 79.22 -64.21 -78.03
N GLN A 732 80.15 -64.09 -78.98
CA GLN A 732 80.44 -62.85 -79.69
C GLN A 732 79.67 -62.75 -81.02
N ILE A 733 78.81 -61.74 -81.12
CA ILE A 733 78.00 -61.44 -82.30
C ILE A 733 78.64 -60.24 -83.02
N GLY A 734 79.32 -60.49 -84.15
CA GLY A 734 79.97 -59.42 -84.94
C GLY A 734 79.08 -58.83 -86.05
N GLN A 735 78.04 -59.56 -86.47
CA GLN A 735 77.13 -59.14 -87.53
C GLN A 735 75.77 -59.86 -87.36
N VAL A 736 74.68 -59.24 -87.77
CA VAL A 736 73.34 -59.85 -87.80
C VAL A 736 72.67 -59.66 -89.16
N LYS A 737 71.81 -60.62 -89.54
CA LYS A 737 70.84 -60.50 -90.64
C LYS A 737 69.44 -60.38 -90.04
N VAL A 738 68.60 -59.49 -90.54
CA VAL A 738 67.21 -59.35 -90.08
C VAL A 738 66.25 -59.17 -91.27
N LYS A 739 65.11 -59.85 -91.21
CA LYS A 739 63.95 -59.61 -92.08
C LYS A 739 62.71 -59.37 -91.22
N PHE A 740 61.71 -58.72 -91.81
CA PHE A 740 60.38 -58.53 -91.20
C PHE A 740 59.26 -59.23 -92.01
N SER A 741 59.54 -59.62 -93.26
CA SER A 741 58.65 -60.37 -94.15
C SER A 741 59.47 -61.29 -95.07
N ASP A 742 58.89 -62.39 -95.55
CA ASP A 742 59.45 -63.27 -96.59
C ASP A 742 59.34 -62.70 -98.02
N SER A 743 58.54 -61.67 -98.23
CA SER A 743 58.42 -60.94 -99.50
C SER A 743 58.02 -59.48 -99.26
N GLN A 744 58.53 -58.56 -100.07
CA GLN A 744 58.19 -57.13 -99.98
C GLN A 744 58.18 -56.49 -101.38
N ASP A 745 57.24 -55.58 -101.57
CA ASP A 745 57.00 -54.83 -102.81
C ASP A 745 56.73 -53.35 -102.49
N PRO A 746 56.61 -52.45 -103.49
CA PRO A 746 56.40 -51.01 -103.23
C PRO A 746 55.12 -50.64 -102.48
N ASP A 747 54.13 -51.54 -102.38
CA ASP A 747 52.84 -51.30 -101.71
C ASP A 747 52.74 -52.00 -100.35
N ASN A 748 53.53 -53.06 -100.09
CA ASN A 748 53.46 -53.90 -98.89
C ASN A 748 54.85 -54.19 -98.32
N TYR A 749 55.23 -53.48 -97.25
CA TYR A 749 56.54 -53.65 -96.61
C TYR A 749 56.58 -53.14 -95.15
N PHE A 750 57.67 -53.46 -94.45
CA PHE A 750 57.99 -52.91 -93.13
C PHE A 750 59.23 -52.03 -93.20
N PHE A 751 59.16 -50.84 -92.59
CA PHE A 751 60.28 -49.92 -92.37
C PHE A 751 60.78 -50.06 -90.93
N ALA A 752 62.10 -50.02 -90.70
CA ALA A 752 62.67 -49.83 -89.36
C ALA A 752 63.05 -48.35 -89.16
N ASP A 753 62.53 -47.77 -88.08
CA ASP A 753 62.82 -46.42 -87.53
C ASP A 753 64.17 -46.45 -86.81
N TRP A 754 64.42 -47.51 -86.04
CA TRP A 754 65.71 -47.83 -85.44
C TRP A 754 65.76 -49.30 -85.05
N ILE A 755 66.97 -49.86 -84.99
CA ILE A 755 67.22 -51.24 -84.54
C ILE A 755 68.30 -51.20 -83.45
N ALA A 756 68.01 -51.77 -82.28
CA ALA A 756 68.83 -51.67 -81.09
C ALA A 756 69.02 -53.03 -80.38
N ILE A 757 70.22 -53.27 -79.86
CA ILE A 757 70.57 -54.46 -79.08
C ILE A 757 71.03 -54.01 -77.69
N GLY A 758 70.55 -54.68 -76.64
CA GLY A 758 70.72 -54.21 -75.26
C GLY A 758 70.19 -55.18 -74.20
N ARG A 759 69.85 -54.63 -73.02
CA ARG A 759 69.29 -55.37 -71.87
C ARG A 759 68.34 -54.50 -71.04
N PRO A 760 67.34 -55.07 -70.35
CA PRO A 760 66.52 -54.34 -69.37
C PRO A 760 67.33 -54.00 -68.11
N SER A 761 67.00 -52.88 -67.46
CA SER A 761 67.65 -52.41 -66.23
C SER A 761 66.65 -52.21 -65.08
N PRO A 762 66.93 -52.69 -63.83
CA PRO A 762 65.98 -52.60 -62.72
C PRO A 762 66.03 -51.22 -62.02
N SER A 763 64.86 -50.58 -61.85
CA SER A 763 64.71 -49.29 -61.16
C SER A 763 64.03 -49.41 -59.80
N ALA A 764 64.48 -48.63 -58.81
CA ALA A 764 63.97 -48.68 -57.43
C ALA A 764 62.64 -47.90 -57.18
N SER A 765 62.06 -47.26 -58.19
CA SER A 765 60.99 -46.26 -58.02
C SER A 765 59.65 -46.79 -57.51
N TYR A 766 59.36 -48.08 -57.70
CA TYR A 766 58.01 -48.62 -57.50
C TYR A 766 57.56 -48.72 -56.03
N SER A 767 58.44 -49.15 -55.11
CA SER A 767 58.04 -49.31 -53.69
C SER A 767 57.83 -47.97 -52.99
N ALA A 768 58.75 -47.01 -53.19
CA ALA A 768 58.64 -45.68 -52.60
C ALA A 768 57.38 -44.92 -53.09
N LEU A 769 57.03 -45.06 -54.37
CA LEU A 769 55.80 -44.49 -54.92
C LEU A 769 54.54 -45.17 -54.33
N SER A 770 54.56 -46.49 -54.17
CA SER A 770 53.44 -47.23 -53.55
C SER A 770 53.21 -46.83 -52.09
N GLU A 771 54.29 -46.61 -51.32
CA GLU A 771 54.21 -46.17 -49.93
C GLU A 771 53.69 -44.72 -49.83
N GLU A 772 54.09 -43.82 -50.73
CA GLU A 772 53.57 -42.45 -50.79
C GLU A 772 52.08 -42.41 -51.18
N GLN A 773 51.69 -43.16 -52.21
CA GLN A 773 50.30 -43.23 -52.67
C GLN A 773 49.36 -43.75 -51.56
N GLN A 774 49.79 -44.78 -50.81
CA GLN A 774 49.00 -45.27 -49.69
C GLN A 774 48.87 -44.21 -48.58
N ALA A 775 49.97 -43.55 -48.20
CA ALA A 775 49.95 -42.52 -47.16
C ALA A 775 49.03 -41.32 -47.51
N ARG A 776 49.00 -40.89 -48.78
CA ARG A 776 48.07 -39.84 -49.24
C ARG A 776 46.61 -40.32 -49.20
N ALA A 777 46.32 -41.53 -49.69
CA ALA A 777 44.97 -42.08 -49.67
C ALA A 777 44.41 -42.24 -48.24
N GLU A 778 45.26 -42.61 -47.27
CA GLU A 778 44.91 -42.66 -45.84
C GLU A 778 44.56 -41.25 -45.29
N ALA A 779 45.34 -40.22 -45.67
CA ALA A 779 45.15 -38.85 -45.22
C ALA A 779 43.91 -38.16 -45.83
N ASP A 780 43.68 -38.32 -47.14
CA ASP A 780 42.50 -37.77 -47.82
C ASP A 780 41.21 -38.43 -47.31
N ARG A 781 41.27 -39.71 -46.94
CA ARG A 781 40.17 -40.41 -46.27
C ARG A 781 39.88 -39.83 -44.88
N ALA A 782 40.92 -39.59 -44.07
CA ALA A 782 40.77 -38.98 -42.75
C ALA A 782 40.19 -37.55 -42.83
N ASN A 783 40.59 -36.76 -43.84
CA ASN A 783 40.01 -35.46 -44.13
C ASN A 783 38.53 -35.57 -44.54
N ALA A 784 38.19 -36.49 -45.45
CA ALA A 784 36.81 -36.71 -45.89
C ALA A 784 35.87 -37.14 -44.74
N ASP A 785 36.34 -38.02 -43.84
CA ASP A 785 35.57 -38.44 -42.67
C ASP A 785 35.46 -37.31 -41.61
N SER A 786 36.47 -36.45 -41.49
CA SER A 786 36.41 -35.23 -40.67
C SER A 786 35.39 -34.21 -41.21
N ILE A 787 35.33 -34.03 -42.53
CA ILE A 787 34.35 -33.17 -43.20
C ILE A 787 32.93 -33.72 -43.01
N ARG A 788 32.73 -35.05 -43.13
CA ARG A 788 31.44 -35.70 -42.85
C ARG A 788 30.97 -35.48 -41.42
N ALA A 789 31.87 -35.63 -40.44
CA ALA A 789 31.56 -35.39 -39.02
C ALA A 789 31.15 -33.92 -38.79
N LEU A 790 31.90 -32.95 -39.32
CA LEU A 790 31.56 -31.54 -39.22
C LEU A 790 30.23 -31.19 -39.89
N THR A 791 29.96 -31.76 -41.08
CA THR A 791 28.70 -31.57 -41.81
C THR A 791 27.50 -32.10 -41.02
N ALA A 792 27.65 -33.25 -40.33
CA ALA A 792 26.63 -33.78 -39.44
C ALA A 792 26.37 -32.82 -38.26
N THR A 793 27.42 -32.38 -37.55
CA THR A 793 27.29 -31.43 -36.43
C THR A 793 26.65 -30.10 -36.85
N VAL A 794 27.00 -29.55 -38.03
CA VAL A 794 26.37 -28.33 -38.55
C VAL A 794 24.88 -28.55 -38.83
N LYS A 795 24.50 -29.70 -39.39
CA LYS A 795 23.09 -30.04 -39.67
C LYS A 795 22.28 -30.28 -38.40
N ASP A 796 22.84 -30.97 -37.40
CA ASP A 796 22.19 -31.20 -36.12
C ASP A 796 22.01 -29.88 -35.35
N ASN A 797 22.99 -28.96 -35.43
CA ASN A 797 22.86 -27.61 -34.91
C ASN A 797 21.79 -26.79 -35.64
N ASP A 798 21.71 -26.83 -36.97
CA ASP A 798 20.65 -26.16 -37.76
C ASP A 798 19.24 -26.64 -37.37
N ILE A 799 19.06 -27.96 -37.20
CA ILE A 799 17.81 -28.55 -36.71
C ILE A 799 17.50 -28.06 -35.29
N SER A 800 18.51 -28.04 -34.40
CA SER A 800 18.36 -27.59 -33.00
C SER A 800 18.00 -26.11 -32.91
N TYR A 801 18.65 -25.24 -33.67
CA TYR A 801 18.34 -23.80 -33.71
C TYR A 801 16.95 -23.54 -34.30
N LYS A 802 16.53 -24.25 -35.36
CA LYS A 802 15.17 -24.13 -35.90
C LYS A 802 14.10 -24.58 -34.90
N ALA A 803 14.36 -25.63 -34.13
CA ALA A 803 13.46 -26.05 -33.05
C ALA A 803 13.39 -25.01 -31.91
N LEU A 804 14.52 -24.41 -31.53
CA LEU A 804 14.57 -23.35 -30.51
C LEU A 804 13.87 -22.06 -30.95
N ILE A 805 14.03 -21.66 -32.21
CA ILE A 805 13.33 -20.50 -32.79
C ILE A 805 11.82 -20.75 -32.82
N ALA A 806 11.39 -21.93 -33.29
CA ALA A 806 9.96 -22.27 -33.33
C ALA A 806 9.32 -22.31 -31.92
N GLU A 807 10.05 -22.75 -30.89
CA GLU A 807 9.53 -22.73 -29.52
C GLU A 807 9.52 -21.30 -28.92
N GLU A 808 10.51 -20.45 -29.22
CA GLU A 808 10.48 -19.02 -28.83
C GLU A 808 9.32 -18.27 -29.52
N GLU A 809 9.06 -18.52 -30.80
CA GLU A 809 7.87 -18.00 -31.51
C GLU A 809 6.57 -18.50 -30.85
N ARG A 810 6.49 -19.79 -30.51
CA ARG A 810 5.34 -20.40 -29.82
C ARG A 810 5.09 -19.76 -28.45
N VAL A 811 6.14 -19.59 -27.65
CA VAL A 811 6.09 -18.98 -26.31
C VAL A 811 5.71 -17.50 -26.37
N ARG A 812 6.20 -16.74 -27.37
CA ARG A 812 5.77 -15.36 -27.59
C ARG A 812 4.29 -15.27 -27.95
N VAL A 813 3.81 -16.11 -28.86
CA VAL A 813 2.39 -16.13 -29.24
C VAL A 813 1.50 -16.53 -28.06
N GLU A 814 1.92 -17.46 -27.20
CA GLU A 814 1.22 -17.77 -25.94
C GLU A 814 1.25 -16.60 -24.95
N GLN A 815 2.37 -15.89 -24.83
CA GLN A 815 2.48 -14.71 -23.95
C GLN A 815 1.60 -13.55 -24.45
N ASP A 816 1.63 -13.24 -25.74
CA ASP A 816 0.85 -12.16 -26.35
C ASP A 816 -0.66 -12.48 -26.28
N LEU A 817 -1.05 -13.75 -26.48
CA LEU A 817 -2.43 -14.22 -26.29
C LEU A 817 -2.87 -14.08 -24.82
N ALA A 818 -2.07 -14.56 -23.86
CA ALA A 818 -2.39 -14.43 -22.44
C ALA A 818 -2.42 -12.96 -21.97
N GLN A 819 -1.64 -12.07 -22.60
CA GLN A 819 -1.71 -10.64 -22.35
C GLN A 819 -2.97 -10.01 -22.97
N ALA A 820 -3.41 -10.47 -24.15
CA ALA A 820 -4.67 -10.06 -24.77
C ALA A 820 -5.90 -10.52 -23.94
N GLU A 821 -5.97 -11.79 -23.55
CA GLU A 821 -7.03 -12.32 -22.66
C GLU A 821 -7.08 -11.56 -21.32
N ARG A 822 -5.92 -11.22 -20.74
CA ARG A 822 -5.83 -10.42 -19.52
C ARG A 822 -6.29 -8.96 -19.73
N THR A 823 -6.21 -8.45 -20.96
CA THR A 823 -6.64 -7.09 -21.31
C THR A 823 -8.15 -7.07 -21.54
N GLU A 824 -8.70 -8.03 -22.29
CA GLU A 824 -10.15 -8.22 -22.47
C GLU A 824 -10.88 -8.42 -21.14
N LEU A 825 -10.34 -9.25 -20.24
CA LEU A 825 -10.87 -9.44 -18.89
C LEU A 825 -10.81 -8.15 -18.04
N LEU A 826 -9.78 -7.32 -18.24
CA LEU A 826 -9.64 -6.04 -17.54
C LEU A 826 -10.61 -4.99 -18.09
N GLU A 827 -10.79 -4.90 -19.40
CA GLU A 827 -11.79 -4.03 -20.04
C GLU A 827 -13.21 -4.41 -19.61
N ALA A 828 -13.57 -5.69 -19.63
CA ALA A 828 -14.85 -6.17 -19.11
C ALA A 828 -15.04 -5.84 -17.62
N THR A 829 -13.98 -5.96 -16.80
CA THR A 829 -14.03 -5.58 -15.37
C THR A 829 -14.20 -4.07 -15.18
N ILE A 830 -13.61 -3.24 -16.05
CA ILE A 830 -13.74 -1.78 -16.03
C ILE A 830 -15.15 -1.36 -16.47
N GLU A 831 -15.72 -2.01 -17.48
CA GLU A 831 -17.08 -1.73 -17.96
C GLU A 831 -18.14 -2.10 -16.91
N ASP A 832 -18.00 -3.24 -16.25
CA ASP A 832 -18.88 -3.67 -15.15
C ASP A 832 -18.74 -2.74 -13.91
N GLN A 833 -17.51 -2.28 -13.61
CA GLN A 833 -17.29 -1.25 -12.59
C GLN A 833 -17.88 0.11 -12.97
N ALA A 834 -17.82 0.52 -14.25
CA ALA A 834 -18.45 1.76 -14.71
C ALA A 834 -19.98 1.69 -14.60
N ALA A 835 -20.59 0.54 -14.92
CA ALA A 835 -22.01 0.30 -14.73
C ALA A 835 -22.42 0.33 -13.25
N LEU A 836 -21.64 -0.28 -12.36
CA LEU A 836 -21.85 -0.21 -10.90
C LEU A 836 -21.72 1.22 -10.36
N ILE A 837 -20.73 1.99 -10.83
CA ILE A 837 -20.55 3.40 -10.44
C ILE A 837 -21.73 4.26 -10.93
N ALA A 838 -22.21 4.05 -12.16
CA ALA A 838 -23.38 4.75 -12.68
C ALA A 838 -24.65 4.43 -11.86
N SER A 839 -24.86 3.15 -11.51
CA SER A 839 -25.97 2.71 -10.66
C SER A 839 -25.92 3.34 -9.25
N GLU A 840 -24.75 3.34 -8.60
CA GLU A 840 -24.52 3.98 -7.31
C GLU A 840 -24.70 5.52 -7.38
N GLN A 841 -24.32 6.15 -8.49
CA GLN A 841 -24.57 7.58 -8.72
C GLN A 841 -26.07 7.88 -8.85
N THR A 842 -26.82 7.09 -9.63
CA THR A 842 -28.29 7.22 -9.73
C THR A 842 -28.96 7.02 -8.37
N ALA A 843 -28.62 5.95 -7.63
CA ALA A 843 -29.17 5.68 -6.31
C ALA A 843 -28.88 6.81 -5.29
N ARG A 844 -27.69 7.44 -5.38
CA ARG A 844 -27.35 8.62 -4.55
C ARG A 844 -28.12 9.88 -4.95
N ILE A 845 -28.40 10.08 -6.25
CA ILE A 845 -29.23 11.20 -6.71
C ILE A 845 -30.66 11.01 -6.19
N GLU A 846 -31.28 9.84 -6.39
CA GLU A 846 -32.62 9.52 -5.87
C GLU A 846 -32.70 9.66 -4.34
N ALA A 847 -31.69 9.17 -3.61
CA ALA A 847 -31.63 9.32 -2.15
C ALA A 847 -31.51 10.79 -1.71
N ASN A 848 -30.74 11.62 -2.44
CA ASN A 848 -30.63 13.05 -2.18
C ASN A 848 -31.92 13.82 -2.50
N GLU A 849 -32.65 13.45 -3.56
CA GLU A 849 -33.96 14.02 -3.87
C GLU A 849 -35.00 13.69 -2.79
N VAL A 850 -35.02 12.45 -2.30
CA VAL A 850 -35.86 12.06 -1.14
C VAL A 850 -35.47 12.83 0.11
N LEU A 851 -34.18 13.00 0.39
CA LEU A 851 -33.70 13.76 1.55
C LEU A 851 -34.06 15.25 1.44
N ALA A 852 -33.95 15.84 0.25
CA ALA A 852 -34.37 17.21 -0.02
C ALA A 852 -35.89 17.40 0.19
N GLY A 853 -36.71 16.46 -0.29
CA GLY A 853 -38.16 16.46 -0.05
C GLY A 853 -38.51 16.36 1.45
N GLN A 854 -37.78 15.55 2.22
CA GLN A 854 -37.92 15.49 3.67
C GLN A 854 -37.53 16.82 4.35
N ILE A 855 -36.42 17.42 3.95
CA ILE A 855 -35.95 18.72 4.46
C ILE A 855 -36.98 19.83 4.17
N ASP A 856 -37.57 19.86 2.98
CA ASP A 856 -38.58 20.84 2.61
C ASP A 856 -39.91 20.63 3.36
N SER A 857 -40.32 19.37 3.59
CA SER A 857 -41.45 19.03 4.45
C SER A 857 -41.23 19.50 5.90
N ILE A 858 -40.05 19.23 6.46
CA ILE A 858 -39.66 19.69 7.81
C ILE A 858 -39.59 21.22 7.87
N ARG A 859 -39.16 21.90 6.80
CA ARG A 859 -39.14 23.37 6.73
C ARG A 859 -40.56 23.95 6.71
N ALA A 860 -41.50 23.32 6.00
CA ALA A 860 -42.90 23.70 5.99
C ALA A 860 -43.56 23.47 7.36
N GLU A 861 -43.32 22.33 7.99
CA GLU A 861 -43.85 21.98 9.32
C GLU A 861 -43.31 22.93 10.41
N ASN A 862 -42.00 23.21 10.41
CA ASN A 862 -41.41 24.22 11.30
C ASN A 862 -41.96 25.64 11.07
N LYS A 863 -42.29 26.01 9.83
CA LYS A 863 -42.92 27.30 9.52
C LYS A 863 -44.35 27.37 10.09
N ASN A 864 -45.11 26.29 10.01
CA ASN A 864 -46.44 26.20 10.62
C ASN A 864 -46.35 26.23 12.15
N ASN A 865 -45.42 25.50 12.75
CA ASN A 865 -45.18 25.50 14.19
C ASN A 865 -44.78 26.90 14.70
N LEU A 866 -43.93 27.63 13.95
CA LEU A 866 -43.58 29.02 14.28
C LEU A 866 -44.81 29.95 14.25
N ALA A 867 -45.68 29.81 13.25
CA ALA A 867 -46.91 30.59 13.17
C ALA A 867 -47.87 30.29 14.34
N LEU A 868 -48.06 29.01 14.69
CA LEU A 868 -48.87 28.59 15.84
C LEU A 868 -48.29 29.09 17.18
N ILE A 869 -46.96 29.11 17.33
CA ILE A 869 -46.30 29.68 18.51
C ILE A 869 -46.51 31.20 18.59
N GLN A 870 -46.48 31.90 17.45
CA GLN A 870 -46.77 33.34 17.40
C GLN A 870 -48.24 33.64 17.74
N GLU A 871 -49.18 32.84 17.23
CA GLU A 871 -50.62 32.95 17.53
C GLU A 871 -50.93 32.68 19.02
N GLU A 872 -50.33 31.63 19.61
CA GLU A 872 -50.39 31.34 21.05
C GLU A 872 -49.72 32.44 21.90
N GLN A 873 -48.63 33.04 21.43
CA GLN A 873 -47.99 34.18 22.10
C GLN A 873 -48.88 35.42 22.10
N THR A 874 -49.52 35.75 20.97
CA THR A 874 -50.50 36.84 20.90
C THR A 874 -51.68 36.58 21.83
N ALA A 875 -52.28 35.38 21.76
CA ALA A 875 -53.41 35.01 22.62
C ALA A 875 -53.07 35.08 24.13
N ARG A 876 -51.83 34.76 24.52
CA ARG A 876 -51.35 34.94 25.91
C ARG A 876 -51.17 36.40 26.29
N VAL A 877 -50.59 37.23 25.43
CA VAL A 877 -50.43 38.67 25.69
C VAL A 877 -51.80 39.35 25.81
N ASP A 878 -52.75 39.01 24.95
CA ASP A 878 -54.13 39.50 25.04
C ASP A 878 -54.82 39.03 26.33
N GLY A 879 -54.63 37.76 26.71
CA GLY A 879 -55.16 37.17 27.95
C GLY A 879 -54.56 37.80 29.22
N ASP A 880 -53.25 38.04 29.26
CA ASP A 880 -52.57 38.71 30.37
C ASP A 880 -52.94 40.20 30.44
N SER A 881 -53.16 40.85 29.29
CA SER A 881 -53.68 42.24 29.24
C SER A 881 -55.12 42.32 29.77
N ALA A 882 -55.98 41.36 29.41
CA ALA A 882 -57.34 41.26 29.93
C ALA A 882 -57.35 40.98 31.45
N ASN A 883 -56.49 40.07 31.93
CA ASN A 883 -56.31 39.79 33.35
C ASN A 883 -55.80 41.03 34.11
N ALA A 884 -54.80 41.74 33.58
CA ALA A 884 -54.30 42.98 34.19
C ALA A 884 -55.40 44.05 34.27
N THR A 885 -56.22 44.19 33.22
CA THR A 885 -57.38 45.09 33.20
C THR A 885 -58.41 44.72 34.27
N ALA A 886 -58.75 43.43 34.38
CA ALA A 886 -59.67 42.93 35.40
C ALA A 886 -59.14 43.11 36.84
N ILE A 887 -57.83 42.94 37.06
CA ILE A 887 -57.18 43.18 38.36
C ILE A 887 -57.23 44.67 38.72
N LEU A 888 -56.94 45.58 37.77
CA LEU A 888 -57.04 47.02 37.99
C LEU A 888 -58.48 47.45 38.31
N GLN A 889 -59.46 46.88 37.59
CA GLN A 889 -60.88 47.16 37.82
C GLN A 889 -61.35 46.67 39.20
N LEU A 890 -60.96 45.46 39.60
CA LEU A 890 -61.26 44.92 40.94
C LEU A 890 -60.55 45.73 42.05
N SER A 891 -59.35 46.26 41.80
CA SER A 891 -58.64 47.14 42.74
C SER A 891 -59.39 48.46 42.94
N ALA A 892 -59.93 49.05 41.86
CA ALA A 892 -60.73 50.27 41.94
C ALA A 892 -62.06 50.05 42.68
N GLU A 893 -62.77 48.93 42.40
CA GLU A 893 -63.98 48.55 43.14
C GLU A 893 -63.70 48.33 44.64
N PHE A 894 -62.52 47.80 45.00
CA PHE A 894 -62.10 47.64 46.39
C PHE A 894 -61.76 48.97 47.07
N GLU A 895 -61.06 49.88 46.39
CA GLU A 895 -60.77 51.23 46.91
C GLU A 895 -62.05 52.06 47.11
N GLU A 896 -63.01 51.97 46.18
CA GLU A 896 -64.34 52.59 46.33
C GLU A 896 -65.09 52.02 47.55
N LYS A 897 -65.07 50.70 47.74
CA LYS A 897 -65.73 50.05 48.89
C LYS A 897 -65.06 50.34 50.23
N ASP A 898 -63.74 50.48 50.28
CA ASP A 898 -63.03 50.91 51.49
C ASP A 898 -63.33 52.38 51.80
N ALA A 899 -63.40 53.26 50.80
CA ALA A 899 -63.81 54.66 50.97
C ALA A 899 -65.25 54.80 51.48
N GLU A 900 -66.21 54.05 50.90
CA GLU A 900 -67.60 53.99 51.40
C GLU A 900 -67.65 53.48 52.85
N THR A 901 -66.91 52.41 53.16
CA THR A 901 -66.85 51.82 54.51
C THR A 901 -66.30 52.82 55.53
N ARG A 902 -65.23 53.56 55.18
CA ARG A 902 -64.68 54.65 56.02
C ARG A 902 -65.71 55.76 56.24
N SER A 903 -66.42 56.19 55.19
CA SER A 903 -67.45 57.24 55.29
C SER A 903 -68.59 56.83 56.23
N LEU A 904 -69.04 55.57 56.15
CA LEU A 904 -70.07 55.03 57.05
C LEU A 904 -69.59 54.94 58.50
N ILE A 905 -68.31 54.58 58.72
CA ILE A 905 -67.70 54.56 60.07
C ILE A 905 -67.62 55.97 60.66
N THR A 906 -67.22 56.98 59.87
CA THR A 906 -67.21 58.38 60.31
C THR A 906 -68.62 58.87 60.65
N GLN A 907 -69.62 58.60 59.81
CA GLN A 907 -70.99 59.01 60.04
C GLN A 907 -71.61 58.36 61.30
N GLU A 908 -71.31 57.08 61.58
CA GLU A 908 -71.69 56.40 62.83
C GLU A 908 -70.95 56.98 64.06
N GLN A 909 -69.71 57.45 63.90
CA GLN A 909 -68.97 58.12 64.98
C GLN A 909 -69.54 59.51 65.30
N GLU A 910 -69.88 60.31 64.28
CA GLU A 910 -70.55 61.61 64.42
C GLU A 910 -71.93 61.44 65.07
N THR A 911 -72.76 60.53 64.55
CA THR A 911 -74.09 60.21 65.11
C THR A 911 -74.02 59.77 66.59
N ARG A 912 -72.95 59.09 66.98
CA ARG A 912 -72.69 58.72 68.40
C ARG A 912 -72.18 59.88 69.24
N ALA A 913 -71.42 60.82 68.68
CA ALA A 913 -70.99 62.02 69.38
C ALA A 913 -72.21 62.91 69.69
N ASP A 914 -73.06 63.17 68.70
CA ASP A 914 -74.31 63.93 68.85
C ASP A 914 -75.23 63.31 69.90
N ALA A 915 -75.38 61.98 69.87
CA ALA A 915 -76.18 61.25 70.86
C ALA A 915 -75.59 61.31 72.28
N LEU A 916 -74.26 61.35 72.43
CA LEU A 916 -73.60 61.52 73.72
C LEU A 916 -73.70 62.96 74.24
N GLU A 917 -73.64 63.96 73.37
CA GLU A 917 -73.82 65.37 73.74
C GLU A 917 -75.26 65.65 74.16
N ALA A 918 -76.25 65.12 73.43
CA ALA A 918 -77.65 65.15 73.84
C ALA A 918 -77.87 64.48 75.21
N MET A 919 -77.30 63.28 75.43
CA MET A 919 -77.40 62.57 76.70
C MET A 919 -76.68 63.30 77.87
N ALA A 920 -75.62 64.07 77.57
CA ALA A 920 -74.96 64.94 78.55
C ALA A 920 -75.81 66.18 78.88
N SER A 921 -76.50 66.76 77.89
CA SER A 921 -77.46 67.85 78.09
C SER A 921 -78.65 67.40 78.96
N ASP A 922 -79.23 66.23 78.68
CA ASP A 922 -80.30 65.64 79.51
C ASP A 922 -79.85 65.43 80.96
N LEU A 923 -78.59 65.00 81.16
CA LEU A 923 -78.02 64.80 82.49
C LEU A 923 -77.81 66.13 83.24
N GLN A 924 -77.42 67.20 82.53
CA GLN A 924 -77.31 68.55 83.10
C GLN A 924 -78.69 69.11 83.49
N GLN A 925 -79.70 68.96 82.62
CA GLN A 925 -81.07 69.38 82.93
C GLN A 925 -81.63 68.63 84.14
N LEU A 926 -81.42 67.31 84.20
CA LEU A 926 -81.84 66.50 85.36
C LEU A 926 -81.15 66.95 86.66
N SER A 927 -79.86 67.33 86.60
CA SER A 927 -79.14 67.88 87.76
C SER A 927 -79.74 69.22 88.22
N ALA A 928 -80.05 70.11 87.28
CA ALA A 928 -80.69 71.40 87.58
C ALA A 928 -82.10 71.21 88.17
N ASP A 929 -82.90 70.28 87.65
CA ASP A 929 -84.23 69.95 88.18
C ASP A 929 -84.13 69.39 89.61
N PHE A 930 -83.10 68.60 89.93
CA PHE A 930 -82.84 68.13 91.30
C PHE A 930 -82.44 69.27 92.25
N GLU A 931 -81.57 70.20 91.84
CA GLU A 931 -81.18 71.37 92.67
C GLU A 931 -82.36 72.33 92.90
N ASN A 932 -83.19 72.53 91.87
CA ASN A 932 -84.44 73.30 91.97
C ASN A 932 -85.42 72.63 92.96
N LYS A 933 -85.60 71.30 92.89
CA LYS A 933 -86.48 70.56 93.80
C LYS A 933 -85.98 70.51 95.23
N ASP A 934 -84.67 70.37 95.47
CA ASP A 934 -84.11 70.47 96.82
C ASP A 934 -84.29 71.89 97.40
N THR A 935 -84.13 72.93 96.58
CA THR A 935 -84.40 74.32 96.97
C THR A 935 -85.88 74.55 97.32
N GLU A 936 -86.81 74.02 96.51
CA GLU A 936 -88.25 74.07 96.78
C GLU A 936 -88.62 73.33 98.07
N ILE A 937 -88.08 72.13 98.30
CA ILE A 937 -88.29 71.34 99.52
C ILE A 937 -87.76 72.10 100.75
N ARG A 938 -86.57 72.72 100.67
CA ARG A 938 -86.05 73.57 101.75
C ARG A 938 -86.98 74.76 102.04
N SER A 939 -87.47 75.45 101.00
CA SER A 939 -88.41 76.56 101.16
C SER A 939 -89.72 76.13 101.83
N LEU A 940 -90.27 74.97 101.46
CA LEU A 940 -91.49 74.43 102.07
C LEU A 940 -91.26 74.03 103.54
N ILE A 941 -90.09 73.48 103.88
CA ILE A 941 -89.71 73.17 105.26
C ILE A 941 -89.59 74.45 106.11
N THR A 942 -89.04 75.54 105.57
CA THR A 942 -89.00 76.84 106.26
C THR A 942 -90.40 77.39 106.51
N GLN A 943 -91.27 77.41 105.49
CA GLN A 943 -92.65 77.90 105.62
C GLN A 943 -93.47 77.10 106.65
N GLU A 944 -93.30 75.77 106.70
CA GLU A 944 -93.92 74.90 107.72
C GLU A 944 -93.39 75.18 109.14
N GLN A 945 -92.12 75.59 109.30
CA GLN A 945 -91.58 76.00 110.60
C GLN A 945 -92.06 77.39 111.04
N GLU A 946 -92.17 78.34 110.11
CA GLU A 946 -92.72 79.67 110.36
C GLU A 946 -94.22 79.59 110.73
N ALA A 947 -95.03 78.86 109.95
CA ALA A 947 -96.44 78.64 110.26
C ALA A 947 -96.68 77.98 111.63
N ARG A 948 -95.79 77.09 112.07
CA ARG A 948 -95.83 76.50 113.41
C ARG A 948 -95.37 77.46 114.51
N ALA A 949 -94.50 78.42 114.21
CA ALA A 949 -94.17 79.48 115.16
C ALA A 949 -95.38 80.41 115.37
N ASP A 950 -96.00 80.85 114.27
CA ASP A 950 -97.21 81.67 114.27
C ASP A 950 -98.38 80.99 115.00
N GLU A 951 -98.60 79.69 114.77
CA GLU A 951 -99.63 78.91 115.48
C GLU A 951 -99.37 78.86 117.00
N ASN A 952 -98.11 78.68 117.43
CA ASN A 952 -97.77 78.69 118.85
C ASN A 952 -97.90 80.09 119.48
N GLU A 953 -97.58 81.17 118.76
CA GLU A 953 -97.78 82.54 119.25
C GLU A 953 -99.28 82.91 119.31
N ALA A 954 -100.08 82.45 118.35
CA ALA A 954 -101.54 82.60 118.36
C ALA A 954 -102.19 81.85 119.53
N ILE A 955 -101.79 80.59 119.78
CA ILE A 955 -102.24 79.81 120.94
C ILE A 955 -101.83 80.49 122.26
N THR A 956 -100.58 80.97 122.35
CA THR A 956 -100.09 81.72 123.52
C THR A 956 -100.91 83.00 123.76
N THR A 957 -101.27 83.71 122.69
CA THR A 957 -102.11 84.91 122.74
C THR A 957 -103.53 84.58 123.22
N GLN A 958 -104.15 83.51 122.71
CA GLN A 958 -105.45 83.04 123.18
C GLN A 958 -105.45 82.65 124.67
N ILE A 959 -104.39 81.97 125.15
CA ILE A 959 -104.24 81.60 126.57
C ILE A 959 -104.15 82.86 127.45
N ASN A 960 -103.39 83.87 127.03
CA ASN A 960 -103.28 85.15 127.74
C ASN A 960 -104.61 85.91 127.74
N GLN A 961 -105.31 85.94 126.61
CA GLN A 961 -106.58 86.66 126.47
C GLN A 961 -107.72 86.00 127.29
N LEU A 962 -107.84 84.67 127.25
CA LEU A 962 -108.79 83.92 128.09
C LEU A 962 -108.49 84.10 129.59
N SER A 963 -107.22 84.25 129.96
CA SER A 963 -106.81 84.54 131.35
C SER A 963 -107.17 85.96 131.80
N ALA A 964 -107.20 86.92 130.87
CA ALA A 964 -107.66 88.28 131.14
C ALA A 964 -109.19 88.33 131.28
N GLU A 965 -109.92 87.75 130.33
CA GLU A 965 -111.40 87.67 130.35
C GLU A 965 -111.92 87.04 131.66
N PHE A 966 -111.29 85.95 132.14
CA PHE A 966 -111.65 85.32 133.41
C PHE A 966 -111.38 86.19 134.65
N GLY A 967 -110.43 87.13 134.57
CA GLY A 967 -110.13 88.11 135.62
C GLY A 967 -111.10 89.29 135.63
N ASP A 968 -111.43 89.80 134.44
CA ASP A 968 -112.40 90.88 134.26
C ASP A 968 -113.83 90.41 134.62
N GLU A 969 -114.22 89.20 134.22
CA GLU A 969 -115.51 88.61 134.57
C GLU A 969 -115.64 88.35 136.08
N GLN A 970 -114.56 87.89 136.74
CA GLN A 970 -114.51 87.79 138.21
C GLN A 970 -114.62 89.16 138.90
N THR A 971 -114.14 90.23 138.26
CA THR A 971 -114.25 91.61 138.76
C THR A 971 -115.66 92.17 138.54
N ALA A 972 -116.27 91.92 137.39
CA ALA A 972 -117.65 92.31 137.07
C ALA A 972 -118.67 91.63 138.00
N VAL A 973 -118.51 90.33 138.29
CA VAL A 973 -119.37 89.62 139.25
C VAL A 973 -119.27 90.24 140.66
N ARG A 974 -118.09 90.72 141.08
CA ARG A 974 -117.94 91.44 142.36
C ARG A 974 -118.62 92.80 142.34
N ALA A 975 -118.53 93.54 141.23
CA ALA A 975 -119.19 94.83 141.08
C ALA A 975 -120.72 94.69 141.15
N LEU A 976 -121.31 93.75 140.39
CA LEU A 976 -122.75 93.47 140.38
C LEU A 976 -123.28 93.03 141.77
N ILE A 977 -122.48 92.32 142.56
CA ILE A 977 -122.85 91.95 143.95
C ILE A 977 -122.86 93.17 144.88
N SER A 978 -122.02 94.18 144.63
CA SER A 978 -122.04 95.46 145.38
C SER A 978 -123.22 96.33 144.96
N GLU A 979 -123.46 96.44 143.65
CA GLU A 979 -124.54 97.25 143.06
C GLU A 979 -125.94 96.74 143.46
N GLU A 980 -126.14 95.41 143.52
CA GLU A 980 -127.34 94.77 144.07
C GLU A 980 -127.50 94.98 145.59
N ALA A 981 -126.40 95.15 146.33
CA ALA A 981 -126.45 95.44 147.77
C ALA A 981 -126.85 96.91 148.05
N GLU A 982 -126.30 97.85 147.27
CA GLU A 982 -126.68 99.27 147.30
C GLU A 982 -128.15 99.47 146.87
N ALA A 983 -128.57 98.85 145.76
CA ALA A 983 -129.95 98.94 145.26
C ALA A 983 -131.01 98.46 146.29
N ARG A 984 -130.69 97.44 147.10
CA ARG A 984 -131.57 96.96 148.19
C ARG A 984 -131.61 97.87 149.41
N ALA A 985 -130.58 98.69 149.63
CA ALA A 985 -130.60 99.72 150.66
C ALA A 985 -131.52 100.88 150.23
N ASP A 986 -131.36 101.37 148.99
CA ASP A 986 -132.18 102.44 148.42
C ASP A 986 -133.67 102.06 148.31
N GLU A 987 -134.01 100.84 147.87
CA GLU A 987 -135.41 100.40 147.76
C GLU A 987 -136.12 100.41 149.12
N ASN A 988 -135.44 100.00 150.19
CA ASN A 988 -136.04 99.99 151.54
C ASN A 988 -136.05 101.38 152.21
N GLY A 989 -135.08 102.24 151.91
CA GLY A 989 -135.15 103.67 152.25
C GLY A 989 -136.39 104.33 151.64
N ALA A 990 -136.64 104.08 150.35
CA ALA A 990 -137.82 104.57 149.65
C ALA A 990 -139.14 103.99 150.19
N LEU A 991 -139.16 102.74 150.68
CA LEU A 991 -140.31 102.17 151.37
C LEU A 991 -140.62 102.90 152.69
N SER A 992 -139.60 103.30 153.47
CA SER A 992 -139.80 104.10 154.69
C SER A 992 -140.50 105.42 154.38
N THR A 993 -139.98 106.20 153.42
CA THR A 993 -140.56 107.51 153.04
C THR A 993 -142.02 107.38 152.56
N LYS A 994 -142.35 106.24 151.95
CA LYS A 994 -143.69 105.93 151.43
C LYS A 994 -144.68 105.52 152.53
N ILE A 995 -144.20 104.99 153.66
CA ILE A 995 -145.02 104.69 154.85
C ILE A 995 -145.31 105.98 155.63
N ASP A 996 -144.28 106.82 155.85
CA ASP A 996 -144.43 108.10 156.58
C ASP A 996 -145.44 109.04 155.89
N GLY A 997 -145.37 109.13 154.56
CA GLY A 997 -146.30 109.95 153.76
C GLY A 997 -147.77 109.48 153.79
N VAL A 998 -148.02 108.21 154.14
CA VAL A 998 -149.40 107.65 154.24
C VAL A 998 -149.97 107.82 155.65
N PHE A 999 -149.16 107.67 156.70
CA PHE A 999 -149.66 107.74 158.07
C PHE A 999 -150.16 109.16 158.44
N ALA A 1000 -149.55 110.19 157.86
CA ALA A 1000 -149.91 111.60 158.07
C ALA A 1000 -151.35 112.00 157.64
N GLN A 1001 -152.09 111.12 156.93
CA GLN A 1001 -153.46 111.41 156.47
C GLN A 1001 -154.58 110.78 157.31
N VAL A 1002 -154.30 109.87 158.26
CA VAL A 1002 -155.34 108.95 158.78
C VAL A 1002 -155.77 109.21 160.23
N ASN A 1003 -154.89 109.58 161.17
CA ASN A 1003 -155.31 110.13 162.48
C ASN A 1003 -154.17 110.87 163.24
N PRO A 1004 -154.47 111.76 164.21
CA PRO A 1004 -153.52 112.78 164.67
C PRO A 1004 -153.03 112.67 166.15
N VAL A 1005 -152.05 113.55 166.46
CA VAL A 1005 -151.58 114.00 167.80
C VAL A 1005 -150.58 113.07 168.53
N MET A 1006 -149.70 113.72 169.31
CA MET A 1006 -148.53 113.23 170.06
C MET A 1006 -147.33 112.89 169.14
N ALA A 1007 -146.13 113.45 169.29
CA ALA A 1007 -145.29 113.70 170.48
C ALA A 1007 -144.70 112.40 171.07
N GLY A 1008 -143.37 112.24 171.17
CA GLY A 1008 -142.30 113.17 170.79
C GLY A 1008 -140.91 112.51 170.84
N ASP A 1009 -139.94 113.22 171.43
CA ASP A 1009 -138.69 112.77 172.08
C ASP A 1009 -138.52 111.23 172.28
N GLU A 1010 -137.34 110.61 172.13
CA GLU A 1010 -136.00 111.09 172.52
C GLU A 1010 -134.84 110.59 171.61
N SER A 1011 -133.67 111.21 171.82
CA SER A 1011 -132.29 110.85 171.41
C SER A 1011 -131.97 109.45 170.86
N GLY A 1012 -131.30 109.40 169.70
CA GLY A 1012 -130.58 108.23 169.17
C GLY A 1012 -129.07 108.50 169.01
N LEU A 1013 -128.23 107.48 169.23
CA LEU A 1013 -126.77 107.59 169.29
C LEU A 1013 -126.06 107.61 167.91
N ALA A 1014 -125.06 108.48 167.78
CA ALA A 1014 -123.83 108.29 166.99
C ALA A 1014 -123.96 107.88 165.51
N GLY A 1015 -124.45 108.79 164.66
CA GLY A 1015 -124.26 108.77 163.20
C GLY A 1015 -123.22 109.82 162.75
N ASN A 1016 -122.27 109.40 161.89
CA ASN A 1016 -121.38 110.20 161.02
C ASN A 1016 -120.52 109.19 160.21
N GLU A 1017 -121.08 108.32 159.36
CA GLU A 1017 -121.73 108.61 158.06
C GLU A 1017 -120.76 109.25 157.03
N GLY A 1018 -120.86 108.84 155.76
CA GLY A 1018 -120.11 109.49 154.68
C GLY A 1018 -119.82 108.67 153.42
N HIS A 1019 -120.86 108.30 152.68
CA HIS A 1019 -120.89 108.11 151.21
C HIS A 1019 -119.88 107.14 150.55
N ASN A 1020 -120.33 106.00 149.99
CA ASN A 1020 -121.67 105.39 150.01
C ASN A 1020 -121.52 103.91 150.40
#